data_AF-A0A955H1R8-F1
#
_entry.id   AF-A0A955H1R8-F1
#
_cell.length_a   1.000
_cell.length_b   1.000
_cell.length_c   1.000
_cell.angle_alpha   90.00
_cell.angle_beta   90.00
_cell.angle_gamma   90.00
#
_symmetry.space_group_name_H-M   'P 1'
#
loop_
_entity.id
_entity.type
_entity.pdbx_description
1 polymer ?
#
loop_
_entity_poly.entity_id
_entity_poly.type
_entity_poly.pdbx_seq_one_letter_code
_entity_poly.pdbx_strand_id
1 'polypeptide(L)'
;MVSVCAWALSFAASQAFYEINATGGGCRSIGNWEATNRTCTLTTDISEPIIITTSAATLEGAGHTIDIDDMSGEKWAVRVNSVEGVAVQNLNLIGGGIIFDQADSGRAKSNVIESSFSGIHFFDQIGGLVEGNVVRGSSDAPLWTAVSAQNAANLEIRNNFIEHAAVGIDLNAVSGSVVKENRIAESTTGVSIDLSSSNTITANDIARSNIALTLQTDNAAGNIVTNNAFRDGNTGVVVVASSDAGGPGDEPIPTFGAAHQVRKIALSEQLKNLVHNFAVIVRSAVSKVAYAQAESISWLYGNNFINNDTHVDVPEWATEVAFSHASLGGNYWDTFDEVGEGCVNEDADDFCDQAYELNGFGLFDEFPRTAAQLVELPLAQCSDGIDNDADGLIDFPADPGCATADDFIEVNPLAPTCVMYAAPATITAGGTTTLSWTSEHATSVEIDAGIGAVDPTGELVVSPTDTTTYTATFTSIGGSNNCQVTVEVQSAPDPDPDPEPEPTPELTLGERAAELAKQLLAAAVQSQADPGDVYELGSRGWNYIEGYFVDPHEIVSGYYQKNHYYNYERVAPGIDCSGLIYWAFNKANDPTEAHDNYVANVTADGMFGDVQSSEVVGELEPGDALFFNNDNDPQMDHVAMYVGESGGYDVVNA
;
A
#
# COMPACT_ATOMS: atom_id res chain seq x y z
N MET A 1 -1.20 -8.36 46.05
CA MET A 1 -2.67 -8.48 46.23
C MET A 1 -3.32 -7.68 45.11
N VAL A 2 -4.16 -8.33 44.29
CA VAL A 2 -5.26 -7.74 43.50
C VAL A 2 -4.97 -6.50 42.61
N SER A 3 -5.11 -6.71 41.29
CA SER A 3 -5.55 -5.71 40.27
C SER A 3 -4.58 -5.27 39.16
N VAL A 4 -4.11 -6.21 38.33
CA VAL A 4 -4.08 -5.99 36.86
C VAL A 4 -4.92 -7.04 36.12
N CYS A 5 -5.21 -8.18 36.77
CA CYS A 5 -6.30 -9.10 36.44
C CYS A 5 -7.70 -8.47 36.73
N ALA A 6 -7.94 -7.29 36.16
CA ALA A 6 -9.14 -6.46 36.33
C ALA A 6 -9.48 -5.59 35.10
N TRP A 7 -8.86 -5.83 33.95
CA TRP A 7 -9.37 -5.38 32.63
C TRP A 7 -10.06 -6.51 31.85
N ALA A 8 -9.86 -7.77 32.26
CA ALA A 8 -10.84 -8.81 32.01
C ALA A 8 -12.05 -8.62 32.95
N LEU A 9 -13.26 -8.52 32.38
CA LEU A 9 -14.57 -8.50 33.05
C LEU A 9 -15.04 -7.19 33.72
N SER A 10 -15.08 -6.09 32.96
CA SER A 10 -16.28 -5.24 32.99
C SER A 10 -16.63 -4.66 31.62
N PHE A 11 -17.44 -5.39 30.85
CA PHE A 11 -18.13 -4.81 29.68
C PHE A 11 -19.06 -3.68 30.15
N ALA A 12 -18.63 -2.43 29.99
CA ALA A 12 -19.54 -1.30 29.91
C ALA A 12 -20.32 -1.45 28.60
N ALA A 13 -21.53 -2.01 28.68
CA ALA A 13 -22.35 -2.39 27.54
C ALA A 13 -22.96 -1.17 26.81
N SER A 14 -22.12 -0.36 26.18
CA SER A 14 -22.52 0.83 25.41
C SER A 14 -21.66 1.16 24.18
N GLN A 15 -20.58 0.43 23.92
CA GLN A 15 -19.75 0.62 22.71
C GLN A 15 -20.29 -0.27 21.58
N ALA A 16 -20.53 0.31 20.41
CA ALA A 16 -20.90 -0.45 19.22
C ALA A 16 -19.65 -1.13 18.63
N PHE A 17 -19.81 -2.34 18.09
CA PHE A 17 -18.74 -3.12 17.47
C PHE A 17 -19.33 -4.09 16.43
N TYR A 18 -18.51 -4.52 15.47
CA TYR A 18 -18.87 -5.60 14.54
C TYR A 18 -18.35 -6.95 15.05
N GLU A 19 -19.23 -7.95 15.15
CA GLU A 19 -18.82 -9.31 15.56
C GLU A 19 -18.63 -10.24 14.35
N ILE A 20 -17.38 -10.65 14.08
CA ILE A 20 -17.07 -11.69 13.09
C ILE A 20 -17.14 -13.06 13.77
N ASN A 21 -18.28 -13.72 13.58
CA ASN A 21 -18.54 -15.08 14.06
C ASN A 21 -18.49 -16.10 12.90
N ALA A 22 -18.72 -17.39 13.21
CA ALA A 22 -18.62 -18.50 12.26
C ALA A 22 -19.50 -18.41 10.99
N THR A 23 -20.45 -17.47 10.92
CA THR A 23 -21.33 -17.23 9.77
C THR A 23 -20.98 -15.95 8.98
N GLY A 24 -19.88 -15.29 9.36
CA GLY A 24 -19.46 -13.97 8.91
C GLY A 24 -19.95 -12.84 9.81
N GLY A 25 -21.15 -12.98 10.40
CA GLY A 25 -21.70 -11.99 11.34
C GLY A 25 -21.66 -10.57 10.77
N GLY A 26 -21.08 -9.65 11.54
CA GLY A 26 -20.89 -8.24 11.19
C GLY A 26 -20.05 -7.98 9.94
N CYS A 27 -19.22 -8.94 9.51
CA CYS A 27 -18.47 -8.83 8.25
C CYS A 27 -19.36 -8.46 7.07
N ARG A 28 -20.58 -9.01 7.00
CA ARG A 28 -21.56 -8.78 5.92
C ARG A 28 -22.05 -7.32 5.81
N SER A 29 -21.74 -6.47 6.79
CA SER A 29 -22.07 -5.04 6.80
C SER A 29 -20.88 -4.15 6.43
N ILE A 30 -19.65 -4.67 6.52
CA ILE A 30 -18.38 -3.91 6.38
C ILE A 30 -17.47 -4.48 5.29
N GLY A 31 -17.88 -5.57 4.65
CA GLY A 31 -17.03 -6.31 3.71
C GLY A 31 -17.66 -7.59 3.16
N ASN A 32 -16.83 -8.37 2.48
CA ASN A 32 -17.17 -9.65 1.88
C ASN A 32 -16.75 -10.80 2.79
N TRP A 33 -17.70 -11.68 3.14
CA TRP A 33 -17.42 -12.92 3.87
C TRP A 33 -17.33 -14.12 2.93
N GLU A 34 -16.13 -14.69 2.77
CA GLU A 34 -15.93 -15.95 2.07
C GLU A 34 -15.93 -17.13 3.05
N ALA A 35 -17.00 -17.93 2.98
CA ALA A 35 -17.29 -18.97 3.96
C ALA A 35 -16.34 -20.19 3.88
N THR A 36 -15.70 -20.44 2.73
CA THR A 36 -14.79 -21.57 2.52
C THR A 36 -13.50 -21.39 3.31
N ASN A 37 -12.90 -20.20 3.21
CA ASN A 37 -11.62 -19.86 3.87
C ASN A 37 -11.81 -19.08 5.18
N ARG A 38 -13.05 -18.75 5.55
CA ARG A 38 -13.40 -17.90 6.71
C ARG A 38 -12.72 -16.53 6.66
N THR A 39 -12.63 -15.98 5.46
CA THR A 39 -12.03 -14.67 5.22
C THR A 39 -13.12 -13.61 5.26
N CYS A 40 -12.96 -12.61 6.12
CA CYS A 40 -13.64 -11.34 6.01
C CYS A 40 -12.71 -10.35 5.34
N THR A 41 -13.02 -9.95 4.10
CA THR A 41 -12.29 -8.89 3.39
C THR A 41 -13.08 -7.60 3.53
N LEU A 42 -12.52 -6.58 4.17
CA LEU A 42 -13.15 -5.26 4.24
C LEU A 42 -13.32 -4.66 2.83
N THR A 43 -14.35 -3.84 2.66
CA THR A 43 -14.61 -3.12 1.39
C THR A 43 -14.95 -1.64 1.62
N THR A 44 -14.71 -1.16 2.84
CA THR A 44 -14.95 0.21 3.29
C THR A 44 -14.14 0.44 4.54
N ASP A 45 -13.74 1.69 4.76
CA ASP A 45 -13.23 2.14 6.04
C ASP A 45 -14.39 2.18 7.06
N ILE A 46 -14.07 2.03 8.35
CA ILE A 46 -15.05 1.94 9.44
C ILE A 46 -14.62 2.70 10.70
N SER A 47 -15.61 3.18 11.47
CA SER A 47 -15.43 3.93 12.72
C SER A 47 -15.76 3.14 13.99
N GLU A 48 -16.01 1.83 13.87
CA GLU A 48 -16.33 0.95 14.99
C GLU A 48 -15.39 -0.26 15.04
N PRO A 49 -14.98 -0.71 16.24
CA PRO A 49 -14.05 -1.81 16.39
C PRO A 49 -14.66 -3.18 16.04
N ILE A 50 -13.80 -4.16 15.78
CA ILE A 50 -14.16 -5.52 15.38
C ILE A 50 -13.82 -6.51 16.49
N ILE A 51 -14.78 -7.37 16.88
CA ILE A 51 -14.51 -8.56 17.70
C ILE A 51 -14.57 -9.81 16.82
N ILE A 52 -13.55 -10.65 16.88
CA ILE A 52 -13.51 -11.96 16.20
C ILE A 52 -13.77 -13.06 17.23
N THR A 53 -14.86 -13.82 17.01
CA THR A 53 -15.35 -14.89 17.91
C THR A 53 -15.36 -16.26 17.23
N THR A 54 -14.57 -16.45 16.16
CA THR A 54 -14.46 -17.73 15.46
C THR A 54 -13.03 -18.10 15.06
N SER A 55 -12.64 -19.35 15.31
CA SER A 55 -11.31 -19.89 15.01
C SER A 55 -11.04 -20.01 13.50
N ALA A 56 -9.76 -19.91 13.14
CA ALA A 56 -9.25 -19.98 11.77
C ALA A 56 -9.90 -18.96 10.81
N ALA A 57 -10.39 -17.83 11.33
CA ALA A 57 -10.79 -16.70 10.51
C ALA A 57 -9.59 -15.87 10.05
N THR A 58 -9.74 -15.19 8.92
CA THR A 58 -8.83 -14.12 8.50
C THR A 58 -9.63 -12.84 8.39
N LEU A 59 -9.25 -11.79 9.13
CA LEU A 59 -9.64 -10.42 8.84
C LEU A 59 -8.59 -9.85 7.88
N GLU A 60 -9.01 -9.62 6.65
CA GLU A 60 -8.25 -9.06 5.55
C GLU A 60 -8.70 -7.61 5.37
N GLY A 61 -7.81 -6.67 5.67
CA GLY A 61 -8.10 -5.24 5.55
C GLY A 61 -8.14 -4.75 4.11
N ALA A 62 -7.37 -5.37 3.20
CA ALA A 62 -7.20 -4.89 1.83
C ALA A 62 -6.88 -3.37 1.74
N GLY A 63 -6.09 -2.86 2.70
CA GLY A 63 -5.71 -1.45 2.79
C GLY A 63 -6.75 -0.54 3.46
N HIS A 64 -7.92 -1.06 3.86
CA HIS A 64 -8.94 -0.26 4.54
C HIS A 64 -8.57 0.14 5.97
N THR A 65 -9.16 1.26 6.39
CA THR A 65 -8.89 1.93 7.67
C THR A 65 -9.95 1.58 8.71
N ILE A 66 -9.51 1.25 9.93
CA ILE A 66 -10.33 1.25 11.15
C ILE A 66 -9.87 2.44 11.99
N ASP A 67 -10.65 3.51 11.98
CA ASP A 67 -10.37 4.72 12.77
C ASP A 67 -11.28 4.77 14.00
N ILE A 68 -10.66 4.68 15.18
CA ILE A 68 -11.36 4.74 16.47
C ILE A 68 -10.85 5.89 17.34
N ASP A 69 -10.21 6.92 16.76
CA ASP A 69 -9.60 7.97 17.58
C ASP A 69 -10.65 8.90 18.24
N ASP A 70 -11.81 9.08 17.62
CA ASP A 70 -12.97 9.77 18.22
C ASP A 70 -13.65 8.97 19.37
N MET A 71 -13.23 7.72 19.64
CA MET A 71 -13.83 6.89 20.70
C MET A 71 -13.36 7.29 22.11
N SER A 72 -14.30 7.38 23.04
CA SER A 72 -14.02 7.55 24.46
C SER A 72 -14.00 6.21 25.21
N GLY A 73 -12.92 5.92 25.95
CA GLY A 73 -12.78 4.70 26.75
C GLY A 73 -11.53 3.89 26.41
N GLU A 74 -11.64 2.56 26.48
CA GLU A 74 -10.59 1.63 26.07
C GLU A 74 -10.52 1.60 24.53
N LYS A 75 -9.38 1.97 23.95
CA LYS A 75 -9.17 2.02 22.49
C LYS A 75 -8.42 0.78 21.99
N TRP A 76 -9.17 -0.14 21.38
CA TRP A 76 -8.65 -1.26 20.58
C TRP A 76 -9.50 -1.37 19.31
N ALA A 77 -8.87 -1.54 18.15
CA ALA A 77 -9.56 -1.59 16.86
C ALA A 77 -10.01 -3.01 16.49
N VAL A 78 -9.18 -4.02 16.80
CA VAL A 78 -9.50 -5.43 16.57
C VAL A 78 -9.23 -6.23 17.84
N ARG A 79 -10.19 -7.05 18.28
CA ARG A 79 -10.02 -7.96 19.41
C ARG A 79 -10.43 -9.39 19.07
N VAL A 80 -9.51 -10.32 19.25
CA VAL A 80 -9.70 -11.76 19.06
C VAL A 80 -9.82 -12.40 20.43
N ASN A 81 -10.97 -13.02 20.72
CA ASN A 81 -11.28 -13.54 22.05
C ASN A 81 -11.51 -15.05 22.03
N SER A 82 -10.68 -15.80 22.78
CA SER A 82 -10.89 -17.23 23.09
C SER A 82 -11.02 -18.15 21.86
N VAL A 83 -10.28 -17.88 20.80
CA VAL A 83 -10.32 -18.62 19.52
C VAL A 83 -8.94 -18.79 18.88
N GLU A 84 -8.75 -19.91 18.19
CA GLU A 84 -7.44 -20.36 17.69
C GLU A 84 -7.19 -19.96 16.22
N GLY A 85 -5.95 -19.64 15.87
CA GLY A 85 -5.45 -19.58 14.49
C GLY A 85 -5.95 -18.40 13.67
N VAL A 86 -6.46 -17.34 14.31
CA VAL A 86 -7.00 -16.15 13.64
C VAL A 86 -5.86 -15.30 13.07
N ALA A 87 -6.04 -14.79 11.84
CA ALA A 87 -5.16 -13.81 11.22
C ALA A 87 -5.86 -12.45 11.10
N VAL A 88 -5.10 -11.38 11.33
CA VAL A 88 -5.49 -9.97 11.20
C VAL A 88 -4.41 -9.29 10.37
N GLN A 89 -4.75 -8.87 9.15
CA GLN A 89 -3.73 -8.46 8.17
C GLN A 89 -4.17 -7.36 7.21
N ASN A 90 -3.17 -6.60 6.73
CA ASN A 90 -3.31 -5.51 5.74
C ASN A 90 -4.34 -4.43 6.13
N LEU A 91 -4.44 -4.10 7.41
CA LEU A 91 -5.28 -3.02 7.94
C LEU A 91 -4.46 -1.77 8.22
N ASN A 92 -5.08 -0.61 8.01
CA ASN A 92 -4.66 0.66 8.61
C ASN A 92 -5.47 0.89 9.88
N LEU A 93 -4.83 1.04 11.04
CA LEU A 93 -5.48 1.17 12.35
C LEU A 93 -5.12 2.51 12.99
N ILE A 94 -6.11 3.35 13.27
CA ILE A 94 -5.92 4.68 13.85
C ILE A 94 -6.60 4.73 15.22
N GLY A 95 -5.89 5.28 16.22
CA GLY A 95 -6.39 5.45 17.59
C GLY A 95 -6.23 4.22 18.49
N GLY A 96 -6.24 2.99 17.95
CA GLY A 96 -5.95 1.77 18.73
C GLY A 96 -5.65 0.55 17.86
N GLY A 97 -5.06 -0.48 18.47
CA GLY A 97 -4.45 -1.60 17.75
C GLY A 97 -5.20 -2.94 17.88
N ILE A 98 -4.44 -4.03 17.98
CA ILE A 98 -4.90 -5.41 17.89
C ILE A 98 -4.67 -6.14 19.22
N ILE A 99 -5.71 -6.77 19.76
CA ILE A 99 -5.65 -7.56 20.99
C ILE A 99 -5.99 -9.02 20.69
N PHE A 100 -5.09 -9.94 21.05
CA PHE A 100 -5.31 -11.39 21.07
C PHE A 100 -5.43 -11.85 22.53
N ASP A 101 -6.63 -12.21 22.98
CA ASP A 101 -6.96 -12.59 24.36
C ASP A 101 -7.36 -14.08 24.39
N GLN A 102 -6.49 -14.93 24.95
CA GLN A 102 -6.63 -16.40 24.94
C GLN A 102 -6.82 -16.95 23.52
N ALA A 103 -6.05 -16.41 22.56
CA ALA A 103 -6.25 -16.62 21.14
C ALA A 103 -5.04 -17.31 20.47
N ASP A 104 -4.79 -18.57 20.88
CA ASP A 104 -3.66 -19.41 20.45
C ASP A 104 -3.39 -19.34 18.94
N SER A 105 -2.11 -19.22 18.54
CA SER A 105 -1.70 -19.06 17.15
C SER A 105 -2.32 -17.84 16.43
N GLY A 106 -2.57 -16.77 17.17
CA GLY A 106 -2.96 -15.46 16.64
C GLY A 106 -1.86 -14.84 15.76
N ARG A 107 -2.25 -14.19 14.65
CA ARG A 107 -1.31 -13.68 13.64
C ARG A 107 -1.66 -12.24 13.28
N ALA A 108 -0.76 -11.30 13.55
CA ALA A 108 -0.80 -9.93 13.04
C ALA A 108 0.23 -9.77 11.91
N LYS A 109 -0.22 -9.48 10.69
CA LYS A 109 0.64 -9.40 9.50
C LYS A 109 0.43 -8.10 8.72
N SER A 110 1.50 -7.40 8.37
CA SER A 110 1.44 -6.29 7.40
C SER A 110 0.40 -5.20 7.73
N ASN A 111 0.11 -4.98 9.02
CA ASN A 111 -0.78 -3.90 9.46
C ASN A 111 0.02 -2.62 9.70
N VAL A 112 -0.60 -1.47 9.46
CA VAL A 112 -0.09 -0.15 9.86
C VAL A 112 -0.92 0.31 11.05
N ILE A 113 -0.28 0.68 12.16
CA ILE A 113 -0.94 1.09 13.40
C ILE A 113 -0.37 2.44 13.83
N GLU A 114 -1.23 3.46 13.94
CA GLU A 114 -0.91 4.76 14.53
C GLU A 114 -1.81 4.99 15.76
N SER A 115 -1.22 4.98 16.95
CA SER A 115 -1.98 5.04 18.21
C SER A 115 -1.12 5.57 19.34
N SER A 116 -1.72 6.28 20.30
CA SER A 116 -1.09 6.57 21.61
C SER A 116 -1.43 5.54 22.70
N PHE A 117 -2.38 4.63 22.45
CA PHE A 117 -2.99 3.79 23.48
C PHE A 117 -2.61 2.31 23.37
N SER A 118 -2.81 1.71 22.20
CA SER A 118 -2.71 0.26 22.02
C SER A 118 -2.05 -0.09 20.69
N GLY A 119 -1.02 -0.93 20.75
CA GLY A 119 -0.36 -1.56 19.62
C GLY A 119 -0.87 -2.98 19.42
N ILE A 120 0.04 -3.95 19.31
CA ILE A 120 -0.30 -5.37 19.14
C ILE A 120 -0.06 -6.11 20.46
N HIS A 121 -1.10 -6.65 21.08
CA HIS A 121 -1.02 -7.27 22.42
C HIS A 121 -1.50 -8.72 22.41
N PHE A 122 -0.71 -9.60 23.03
CA PHE A 122 -1.00 -11.02 23.22
C PHE A 122 -1.14 -11.34 24.70
N PHE A 123 -2.30 -11.85 25.12
CA PHE A 123 -2.57 -12.28 26.49
C PHE A 123 -2.89 -13.77 26.55
N ASP A 124 -2.30 -14.46 27.54
CA ASP A 124 -2.64 -15.84 27.97
C ASP A 124 -2.74 -16.86 26.81
N GLN A 125 -1.71 -17.01 25.98
CA GLN A 125 -1.78 -17.86 24.76
C GLN A 125 -0.48 -18.55 24.34
N ILE A 126 -0.61 -19.57 23.47
CA ILE A 126 0.47 -20.39 22.94
C ILE A 126 0.53 -20.28 21.42
N GLY A 127 1.71 -19.94 20.92
CA GLY A 127 1.97 -19.70 19.50
C GLY A 127 1.41 -18.36 19.05
N GLY A 128 2.09 -17.72 18.10
CA GLY A 128 1.63 -16.48 17.49
C GLY A 128 2.70 -15.87 16.60
N LEU A 129 2.28 -14.96 15.72
CA LEU A 129 3.18 -14.32 14.76
C LEU A 129 2.86 -12.82 14.63
N VAL A 130 3.90 -11.99 14.77
CA VAL A 130 3.86 -10.55 14.48
C VAL A 130 4.88 -10.32 13.36
N GLU A 131 4.41 -10.13 12.14
CA GLU A 131 5.26 -10.06 10.94
C GLU A 131 4.96 -8.85 10.07
N GLY A 132 5.97 -8.08 9.68
CA GLY A 132 5.82 -7.03 8.67
C GLY A 132 4.96 -5.83 9.09
N ASN A 133 4.63 -5.68 10.38
CA ASN A 133 3.77 -4.60 10.85
C ASN A 133 4.56 -3.31 11.04
N VAL A 134 3.90 -2.18 10.79
CA VAL A 134 4.40 -0.84 11.08
C VAL A 134 3.59 -0.31 12.27
N VAL A 135 4.24 -0.06 13.41
CA VAL A 135 3.57 0.40 14.63
C VAL A 135 4.21 1.69 15.14
N ARG A 136 3.47 2.79 15.14
CA ARG A 136 3.96 4.12 15.51
C ARG A 136 3.12 4.79 16.60
N GLY A 137 3.79 5.50 17.50
CA GLY A 137 3.13 6.49 18.35
C GLY A 137 2.67 7.70 17.53
N SER A 138 1.50 8.25 17.87
CA SER A 138 0.99 9.46 17.22
C SER A 138 1.89 10.68 17.48
N SER A 139 1.70 11.74 16.71
CA SER A 139 2.46 13.00 16.87
C SER A 139 2.34 13.65 18.26
N ASP A 140 1.23 13.44 18.97
CA ASP A 140 0.92 14.13 20.22
C ASP A 140 1.39 13.39 21.49
N ALA A 141 1.52 12.05 21.41
CA ALA A 141 2.01 11.23 22.52
C ALA A 141 2.57 9.88 22.02
N PRO A 142 3.71 9.42 22.59
CA PRO A 142 4.27 8.12 22.24
C PRO A 142 3.30 7.00 22.62
N LEU A 143 3.29 5.94 21.82
CA LEU A 143 2.53 4.73 22.13
C LEU A 143 3.07 4.09 23.42
N TRP A 144 2.21 3.66 24.35
CA TRP A 144 2.69 3.03 25.59
C TRP A 144 3.56 1.80 25.30
N THR A 145 3.00 0.80 24.60
CA THR A 145 3.74 -0.37 24.14
C THR A 145 3.33 -0.74 22.72
N ALA A 146 4.28 -0.87 21.80
CA ALA A 146 4.00 -1.17 20.39
C ALA A 146 3.68 -2.65 20.13
N VAL A 147 4.46 -3.57 20.73
CA VAL A 147 4.12 -5.00 20.76
C VAL A 147 4.29 -5.52 22.18
N SER A 148 3.27 -6.15 22.76
CA SER A 148 3.40 -6.79 24.08
C SER A 148 2.89 -8.22 24.10
N ALA A 149 3.49 -9.03 24.96
CA ALA A 149 3.04 -10.37 25.25
C ALA A 149 3.05 -10.63 26.77
N GLN A 150 1.95 -11.12 27.31
CA GLN A 150 1.79 -11.46 28.73
C GLN A 150 1.33 -12.90 28.91
N ASN A 151 2.01 -13.64 29.79
CA ASN A 151 1.75 -15.07 30.09
C ASN A 151 1.72 -15.96 28.82
N ALA A 152 2.55 -15.64 27.82
CA ALA A 152 2.49 -16.26 26.50
C ALA A 152 3.66 -17.22 26.24
N ALA A 153 3.58 -18.05 25.20
CA ALA A 153 4.70 -18.90 24.80
C ALA A 153 4.81 -19.12 23.28
N ASN A 154 6.03 -19.38 22.81
CA ASN A 154 6.34 -19.74 21.42
C ASN A 154 5.88 -18.71 20.37
N LEU A 155 5.99 -17.41 20.68
CA LEU A 155 5.69 -16.33 19.72
C LEU A 155 6.88 -16.10 18.78
N GLU A 156 6.62 -15.72 17.52
CA GLU A 156 7.62 -15.16 16.62
C GLU A 156 7.27 -13.70 16.31
N ILE A 157 8.16 -12.77 16.63
CA ILE A 157 8.02 -11.33 16.39
C ILE A 157 9.16 -10.93 15.46
N ARG A 158 8.86 -10.65 14.19
CA ARG A 158 9.89 -10.34 13.18
C ARG A 158 9.51 -9.37 12.07
N ASN A 159 10.51 -8.74 11.47
CA ASN A 159 10.35 -7.83 10.33
C ASN A 159 9.36 -6.68 10.61
N ASN A 160 9.22 -6.26 11.88
CA ASN A 160 8.34 -5.15 12.24
C ASN A 160 9.14 -3.86 12.34
N PHE A 161 8.51 -2.76 11.93
CA PHE A 161 9.02 -1.40 12.10
C PHE A 161 8.26 -0.73 13.25
N ILE A 162 8.96 -0.38 14.31
CA ILE A 162 8.40 0.21 15.52
C ILE A 162 9.04 1.56 15.77
N GLU A 163 8.24 2.61 15.98
CA GLU A 163 8.75 3.97 16.19
C GLU A 163 7.92 4.76 17.22
N HIS A 164 8.58 5.65 17.96
CA HIS A 164 7.92 6.58 18.88
C HIS A 164 7.05 5.90 19.96
N ALA A 165 7.60 4.87 20.62
CA ALA A 165 6.91 4.12 21.69
C ALA A 165 7.66 4.17 23.03
N ALA A 166 6.96 4.25 24.16
CA ALA A 166 7.60 4.17 25.47
C ALA A 166 8.27 2.80 25.69
N VAL A 167 7.63 1.71 25.26
CA VAL A 167 8.28 0.40 25.08
C VAL A 167 8.02 -0.12 23.66
N GLY A 168 9.07 -0.49 22.93
CA GLY A 168 8.93 -1.08 21.60
C GLY A 168 8.30 -2.47 21.67
N ILE A 169 9.04 -3.43 22.24
CA ILE A 169 8.57 -4.80 22.46
C ILE A 169 8.65 -5.13 23.95
N ASP A 170 7.55 -5.58 24.57
CA ASP A 170 7.50 -5.98 25.97
C ASP A 170 7.10 -7.45 26.14
N LEU A 171 7.97 -8.23 26.79
CA LEU A 171 7.75 -9.65 27.09
C LEU A 171 7.61 -9.83 28.60
N ASN A 172 6.39 -10.07 29.08
CA ASN A 172 6.06 -10.27 30.49
C ASN A 172 5.61 -11.71 30.76
N ALA A 173 6.37 -12.47 31.56
CA ALA A 173 6.11 -13.90 31.80
C ALA A 173 5.97 -14.75 30.51
N VAL A 174 6.77 -14.45 29.50
CA VAL A 174 6.78 -15.10 28.18
C VAL A 174 7.87 -16.18 28.10
N SER A 175 7.61 -17.28 27.39
CA SER A 175 8.65 -18.31 27.20
C SER A 175 8.77 -18.93 25.80
N GLY A 176 10.00 -19.31 25.42
CA GLY A 176 10.27 -20.01 24.16
C GLY A 176 10.05 -19.18 22.89
N SER A 177 9.91 -17.86 23.00
CA SER A 177 9.60 -16.96 21.89
C SER A 177 10.86 -16.44 21.19
N VAL A 178 10.72 -15.99 19.94
CA VAL A 178 11.80 -15.41 19.13
C VAL A 178 11.42 -13.99 18.72
N VAL A 179 12.30 -13.03 19.00
CA VAL A 179 12.22 -11.63 18.55
C VAL A 179 13.41 -11.40 17.63
N LYS A 180 13.18 -11.24 16.32
CA LYS A 180 14.29 -11.09 15.37
C LYS A 180 13.99 -10.14 14.23
N GLU A 181 15.02 -9.57 13.59
CA GLU A 181 14.86 -8.81 12.35
C GLU A 181 13.87 -7.61 12.49
N ASN A 182 13.66 -7.09 13.71
CA ASN A 182 12.81 -5.91 13.94
C ASN A 182 13.66 -4.64 14.00
N ARG A 183 13.11 -3.55 13.46
CA ARG A 183 13.68 -2.19 13.59
C ARG A 183 12.86 -1.40 14.60
N ILE A 184 13.51 -0.92 15.65
CA ILE A 184 12.88 -0.18 16.76
C ILE A 184 13.59 1.17 16.90
N ALA A 185 12.85 2.27 16.81
CA ALA A 185 13.41 3.62 16.80
C ALA A 185 12.68 4.58 17.75
N GLU A 186 13.40 5.58 18.26
CA GLU A 186 12.83 6.71 19.03
C GLU A 186 12.00 6.27 20.25
N SER A 187 12.40 5.16 20.89
CA SER A 187 11.70 4.57 22.05
C SER A 187 12.35 4.91 23.39
N THR A 188 11.57 4.94 24.48
CA THR A 188 12.18 5.02 25.83
C THR A 188 12.91 3.71 26.15
N THR A 189 12.28 2.57 25.88
CA THR A 189 12.90 1.23 25.95
C THR A 189 12.65 0.49 24.64
N GLY A 190 13.69 -0.04 23.99
CA GLY A 190 13.54 -0.80 22.75
C GLY A 190 12.86 -2.15 22.97
N VAL A 191 13.54 -3.06 23.68
CA VAL A 191 13.01 -4.37 24.09
C VAL A 191 13.04 -4.50 25.61
N SER A 192 11.93 -4.94 26.19
CA SER A 192 11.75 -5.22 27.62
C SER A 192 11.47 -6.70 27.83
N ILE A 193 12.17 -7.32 28.77
CA ILE A 193 12.04 -8.73 29.12
C ILE A 193 11.92 -8.85 30.64
N ASP A 194 10.72 -9.21 31.11
CA ASP A 194 10.37 -9.33 32.52
C ASP A 194 9.71 -10.70 32.81
N LEU A 195 10.11 -11.35 33.90
CA LEU A 195 9.68 -12.71 34.32
C LEU A 195 9.75 -13.80 33.22
N SER A 196 10.48 -13.56 32.12
CA SER A 196 10.37 -14.28 30.85
C SER A 196 11.59 -15.17 30.59
N SER A 197 11.41 -16.39 30.08
CA SER A 197 12.47 -17.41 30.02
C SER A 197 12.62 -18.12 28.67
N SER A 198 13.82 -18.54 28.32
CA SER A 198 14.13 -19.29 27.09
C SER A 198 13.75 -18.57 25.78
N ASN A 199 13.71 -17.24 25.78
CA ASN A 199 13.43 -16.44 24.58
C ASN A 199 14.73 -16.10 23.83
N THR A 200 14.66 -15.94 22.51
CA THR A 200 15.80 -15.55 21.67
C THR A 200 15.56 -14.18 21.04
N ILE A 201 16.47 -13.24 21.28
CA ILE A 201 16.43 -11.88 20.72
C ILE A 201 17.63 -11.71 19.78
N THR A 202 17.42 -11.67 18.46
CA THR A 202 18.53 -11.70 17.49
C THR A 202 18.34 -10.86 16.24
N ALA A 203 19.39 -10.25 15.70
CA ALA A 203 19.31 -9.49 14.45
C ALA A 203 18.28 -8.33 14.48
N ASN A 204 17.99 -7.76 15.65
CA ASN A 204 17.16 -6.55 15.76
C ASN A 204 18.06 -5.30 15.71
N ASP A 205 17.53 -4.24 15.13
CA ASP A 205 18.16 -2.92 15.08
C ASP A 205 17.40 -1.96 16.00
N ILE A 206 18.04 -1.50 17.07
CA ILE A 206 17.44 -0.60 18.05
C ILE A 206 18.20 0.73 18.04
N ALA A 207 17.58 1.74 17.44
CA ALA A 207 18.17 3.04 17.21
C ALA A 207 17.53 4.13 18.07
N ARG A 208 18.30 5.18 18.42
CA ARG A 208 17.82 6.44 19.00
C ARG A 208 16.91 6.26 20.22
N SER A 209 17.15 5.19 21.00
CA SER A 209 16.31 4.78 22.13
C SER A 209 17.04 4.99 23.45
N ASN A 210 16.36 5.40 24.51
CA ASN A 210 17.03 5.74 25.78
C ASN A 210 17.67 4.49 26.43
N ILE A 211 16.96 3.36 26.42
CA ILE A 211 17.51 2.03 26.75
C ILE A 211 17.22 1.10 25.57
N ALA A 212 18.24 0.41 25.03
CA ALA A 212 18.01 -0.50 23.91
C ALA A 212 17.34 -1.81 24.38
N LEU A 213 17.88 -2.46 25.43
CA LEU A 213 17.30 -3.69 25.97
C LEU A 213 17.33 -3.75 27.51
N THR A 214 16.22 -4.17 28.13
CA THR A 214 16.16 -4.54 29.56
C THR A 214 15.88 -6.04 29.73
N LEU A 215 16.54 -6.66 30.71
CA LEU A 215 16.38 -8.05 31.11
C LEU A 215 16.27 -8.12 32.64
N GLN A 216 15.06 -8.29 33.16
CA GLN A 216 14.83 -8.51 34.59
C GLN A 216 15.02 -9.99 34.90
N THR A 217 15.96 -10.34 35.79
CA THR A 217 16.47 -11.72 35.93
C THR A 217 15.58 -12.66 36.73
N ASP A 218 14.57 -12.14 37.43
CA ASP A 218 13.72 -12.92 38.34
C ASP A 218 12.88 -13.95 37.57
N ASN A 219 13.20 -15.23 37.73
CA ASN A 219 12.69 -16.36 36.94
C ASN A 219 12.97 -16.28 35.42
N ALA A 220 13.78 -15.33 34.96
CA ALA A 220 14.07 -15.10 33.54
C ALA A 220 15.28 -15.91 33.04
N ALA A 221 15.15 -17.24 33.08
CA ALA A 221 16.22 -18.18 32.78
C ALA A 221 16.38 -18.49 31.28
N GLY A 222 17.61 -18.64 30.79
CA GLY A 222 17.89 -19.23 29.48
C GLY A 222 17.59 -18.33 28.28
N ASN A 223 17.41 -17.03 28.49
CA ASN A 223 17.25 -16.09 27.38
C ASN A 223 18.58 -15.92 26.64
N ILE A 224 18.50 -15.89 25.31
CA ILE A 224 19.62 -15.67 24.41
C ILE A 224 19.39 -14.31 23.76
N VAL A 225 20.37 -13.43 23.86
CA VAL A 225 20.36 -12.12 23.21
C VAL A 225 21.64 -12.07 22.37
N THR A 226 21.54 -11.98 21.04
CA THR A 226 22.72 -12.04 20.17
C THR A 226 22.60 -11.30 18.85
N ASN A 227 23.70 -10.83 18.25
CA ASN A 227 23.70 -10.22 16.91
C ASN A 227 22.70 -9.04 16.76
N ASN A 228 22.46 -8.24 17.80
CA ASN A 228 21.60 -7.05 17.67
C ASN A 228 22.47 -5.79 17.57
N ALA A 229 22.00 -4.79 16.82
CA ALA A 229 22.63 -3.49 16.70
C ALA A 229 21.94 -2.48 17.61
N PHE A 230 22.72 -1.76 18.44
CA PHE A 230 22.24 -0.71 19.33
C PHE A 230 22.92 0.60 18.95
N ARG A 231 22.17 1.55 18.39
CA ARG A 231 22.71 2.78 17.75
C ARG A 231 22.12 4.06 18.36
N ASP A 232 22.95 5.07 18.57
CA ASP A 232 22.55 6.45 18.95
C ASP A 232 21.59 6.56 20.16
N GLY A 233 21.59 5.55 21.03
CA GLY A 233 20.85 5.53 22.30
C GLY A 233 21.70 6.03 23.48
N ASN A 234 21.14 6.02 24.70
CA ASN A 234 21.92 6.35 25.92
C ASN A 234 22.47 5.11 26.64
N THR A 235 21.72 4.01 26.63
CA THR A 235 22.03 2.78 27.37
C THR A 235 21.85 1.57 26.45
N GLY A 236 22.84 0.67 26.43
CA GLY A 236 22.79 -0.57 25.65
C GLY A 236 21.90 -1.63 26.31
N VAL A 237 22.51 -2.53 27.09
CA VAL A 237 21.82 -3.62 27.79
C VAL A 237 21.77 -3.35 29.30
N VAL A 238 20.61 -3.56 29.91
CA VAL A 238 20.40 -3.45 31.35
C VAL A 238 19.90 -4.79 31.90
N VAL A 239 20.60 -5.36 32.87
CA VAL A 239 20.28 -6.64 33.53
C VAL A 239 20.01 -6.38 35.01
N VAL A 240 18.80 -6.64 35.50
CA VAL A 240 18.37 -6.23 36.85
C VAL A 240 17.72 -7.38 37.62
N ALA A 241 18.10 -7.59 38.89
CA ALA A 241 17.42 -8.46 39.84
C ALA A 241 16.33 -7.67 40.57
N SER A 242 15.14 -8.24 40.73
CA SER A 242 13.93 -7.44 40.99
C SER A 242 13.78 -6.90 42.42
N SER A 243 14.79 -7.02 43.30
CA SER A 243 14.67 -6.55 44.70
C SER A 243 14.55 -5.02 44.82
N ASP A 244 14.92 -4.27 43.77
CA ASP A 244 14.74 -2.81 43.70
C ASP A 244 13.34 -2.40 43.15
N ALA A 245 12.53 -3.34 42.63
CA ALA A 245 11.19 -3.08 42.12
C ALA A 245 10.16 -2.99 43.26
N GLY A 246 10.11 -1.81 43.91
CA GLY A 246 9.31 -1.48 45.08
C GLY A 246 7.77 -1.44 44.90
N GLY A 247 7.15 -2.47 44.31
CA GLY A 247 5.71 -2.68 44.32
C GLY A 247 4.89 -1.96 43.23
N PRO A 248 3.66 -2.42 42.93
CA PRO A 248 2.86 -1.90 41.83
C PRO A 248 2.06 -0.66 42.24
N GLY A 249 2.44 0.50 41.70
CA GLY A 249 1.70 1.75 41.82
C GLY A 249 2.64 2.96 41.98
N ASP A 250 2.74 3.75 40.91
CA ASP A 250 3.35 5.08 40.84
C ASP A 250 4.85 5.19 41.26
N GLU A 251 5.75 4.94 40.30
CA GLU A 251 6.91 5.79 39.91
C GLU A 251 7.59 5.12 38.67
N PRO A 252 8.33 5.86 37.81
CA PRO A 252 8.97 5.30 36.62
C PRO A 252 10.13 4.33 36.92
N ILE A 253 10.55 3.59 35.87
CA ILE A 253 11.90 2.99 35.77
C ILE A 253 12.91 3.98 36.36
N PRO A 254 13.79 3.58 37.31
CA PRO A 254 14.51 4.51 38.16
C PRO A 254 15.20 5.59 37.35
N THR A 255 14.76 6.83 37.52
CA THR A 255 15.50 7.98 37.04
C THR A 255 16.88 7.93 37.70
N PHE A 256 17.94 7.78 36.92
CA PHE A 256 19.30 7.62 37.43
C PHE A 256 19.80 8.95 38.04
N GLY A 257 19.34 9.23 39.25
CA GLY A 257 19.57 10.45 40.02
C GLY A 257 19.54 10.17 41.52
N ALA A 258 20.74 9.98 42.09
CA ALA A 258 21.05 9.96 43.52
C ALA A 258 20.59 8.75 44.38
N ALA A 259 21.50 7.75 44.44
CA ALA A 259 22.04 7.13 45.67
C ALA A 259 21.20 6.19 46.57
N HIS A 260 21.91 5.21 47.15
CA HIS A 260 21.52 4.29 48.26
C HIS A 260 20.56 3.12 47.89
N GLN A 261 20.49 1.95 48.56
CA GLN A 261 21.39 1.19 49.47
C GLN A 261 20.84 -0.26 49.74
N VAL A 262 21.71 -1.29 49.71
CA VAL A 262 21.83 -2.40 50.73
C VAL A 262 20.94 -3.69 50.67
N ARG A 263 21.63 -4.87 50.79
CA ARG A 263 21.28 -6.22 51.38
C ARG A 263 20.82 -7.43 50.50
N LYS A 264 21.80 -8.26 50.12
CA LYS A 264 21.92 -9.75 50.20
C LYS A 264 20.65 -10.62 50.45
N ILE A 265 20.40 -11.64 49.60
CA ILE A 265 19.84 -13.02 49.83
C ILE A 265 19.08 -13.49 48.56
N ALA A 266 19.16 -14.72 48.02
CA ALA A 266 20.18 -15.80 48.04
C ALA A 266 19.79 -16.97 47.06
N LEU A 267 20.73 -17.39 46.20
CA LEU A 267 20.95 -18.75 45.64
C LEU A 267 19.73 -19.55 45.09
N SER A 268 19.65 -19.63 43.75
CA SER A 268 19.05 -20.77 43.03
C SER A 268 20.06 -21.33 42.02
N GLU A 269 20.61 -22.52 42.29
CA GLU A 269 21.55 -23.22 41.41
C GLU A 269 20.86 -23.69 40.11
N GLN A 270 20.64 -22.85 39.09
CA GLN A 270 20.56 -23.16 37.63
C GLN A 270 20.11 -21.94 36.81
N LEU A 271 21.00 -20.97 36.52
CA LEU A 271 20.67 -19.82 35.67
C LEU A 271 21.84 -19.47 34.73
N LYS A 272 21.54 -19.36 33.42
CA LYS A 272 22.49 -19.04 32.34
C LYS A 272 21.79 -18.22 31.25
N ASN A 273 21.88 -16.90 31.31
CA ASN A 273 21.52 -16.03 30.19
C ASN A 273 22.77 -15.75 29.35
N LEU A 274 22.59 -15.61 28.04
CA LEU A 274 23.67 -15.54 27.05
C LEU A 274 23.55 -14.22 26.27
N VAL A 275 24.53 -13.33 26.39
CA VAL A 275 24.53 -11.99 25.78
C VAL A 275 25.82 -11.84 24.96
N HIS A 276 25.74 -12.01 23.64
CA HIS A 276 26.95 -12.03 22.80
C HIS A 276 26.78 -11.46 21.38
N ASN A 277 27.86 -10.96 20.80
CA ASN A 277 27.91 -10.36 19.46
C ASN A 277 27.02 -9.11 19.29
N PHE A 278 27.03 -8.17 20.25
CA PHE A 278 26.39 -6.86 20.05
C PHE A 278 27.32 -5.84 19.42
N ALA A 279 26.80 -5.03 18.51
CA ALA A 279 27.42 -3.78 18.09
C ALA A 279 26.76 -2.61 18.85
N VAL A 280 27.51 -1.93 19.71
CA VAL A 280 27.01 -0.82 20.54
C VAL A 280 27.65 0.49 20.11
N ILE A 281 26.99 1.22 19.21
CA ILE A 281 27.45 2.51 18.67
C ILE A 281 26.67 3.62 19.39
N VAL A 282 27.12 4.04 20.57
CA VAL A 282 26.48 5.10 21.37
C VAL A 282 27.27 6.39 21.31
N ARG A 283 26.67 7.43 20.73
CA ARG A 283 27.27 8.78 20.63
C ARG A 283 26.72 9.73 21.70
N SER A 284 26.78 9.33 22.98
CA SER A 284 26.20 10.10 24.10
C SER A 284 27.08 10.09 25.36
N ALA A 285 27.33 11.30 25.88
CA ALA A 285 28.32 11.69 26.91
C ALA A 285 28.16 11.06 28.32
N VAL A 286 27.27 10.09 28.47
CA VAL A 286 26.88 9.44 29.74
C VAL A 286 26.55 7.96 29.49
N SER A 287 27.24 7.33 28.54
CA SER A 287 26.93 5.96 28.10
C SER A 287 27.09 4.96 29.25
N LYS A 288 26.19 3.97 29.34
CA LYS A 288 26.37 2.75 30.14
C LYS A 288 25.97 1.55 29.30
N VAL A 289 26.87 0.59 29.16
CA VAL A 289 26.74 -0.45 28.13
C VAL A 289 26.30 -1.81 28.68
N ALA A 290 26.71 -2.17 29.90
CA ALA A 290 26.04 -3.20 30.70
C ALA A 290 25.94 -2.77 32.18
N TYR A 291 24.71 -2.72 32.71
CA TYR A 291 24.45 -2.65 34.15
C TYR A 291 23.92 -4.00 34.62
N ALA A 292 24.58 -4.64 35.59
CA ALA A 292 24.25 -6.01 35.99
C ALA A 292 24.05 -6.14 37.50
N GLN A 293 22.78 -6.22 37.93
CA GLN A 293 22.41 -6.73 39.24
C GLN A 293 21.98 -8.20 39.08
N ALA A 294 22.81 -9.17 39.48
CA ALA A 294 22.45 -10.58 39.36
C ALA A 294 23.02 -11.45 40.50
N GLU A 295 22.17 -12.31 41.08
CA GLU A 295 22.58 -13.42 41.96
C GLU A 295 22.85 -14.70 41.14
N SER A 296 23.22 -14.58 39.86
CA SER A 296 23.44 -15.72 38.95
C SER A 296 24.21 -15.36 37.69
N ILE A 297 25.12 -16.27 37.29
CA ILE A 297 26.05 -16.08 36.16
C ILE A 297 25.34 -15.82 34.83
N SER A 298 25.33 -14.55 34.42
CA SER A 298 25.09 -14.13 33.03
C SER A 298 26.43 -14.03 32.29
N TRP A 299 26.49 -14.59 31.07
CA TRP A 299 27.70 -14.58 30.24
C TRP A 299 27.61 -13.47 29.19
N LEU A 300 28.53 -12.51 29.26
CA LEU A 300 28.66 -11.39 28.32
C LEU A 300 29.98 -11.56 27.54
N TYR A 301 29.96 -11.94 26.26
CA TYR A 301 31.19 -12.19 25.49
C TYR A 301 31.03 -11.83 24.00
N GLY A 302 32.13 -11.61 23.28
CA GLY A 302 32.08 -11.29 21.84
C GLY A 302 31.45 -9.94 21.49
N ASN A 303 31.30 -9.03 22.47
CA ASN A 303 30.59 -7.78 22.29
C ASN A 303 31.53 -6.63 21.92
N ASN A 304 31.07 -5.76 21.03
CA ASN A 304 31.79 -4.56 20.63
C ASN A 304 31.31 -3.36 21.47
N PHE A 305 32.15 -2.90 22.39
CA PHE A 305 31.91 -1.73 23.23
C PHE A 305 32.71 -0.49 22.79
N ILE A 306 33.38 -0.52 21.62
CA ILE A 306 34.21 0.57 21.09
C ILE A 306 33.39 1.88 20.93
N ASN A 307 33.99 3.03 21.22
CA ASN A 307 33.44 4.39 21.22
C ASN A 307 32.35 4.70 22.28
N ASN A 308 32.42 4.13 23.50
CA ASN A 308 31.47 4.39 24.59
C ASN A 308 32.15 5.03 25.82
N ASP A 309 31.48 5.94 26.54
CA ASP A 309 32.05 6.62 27.73
C ASP A 309 32.13 5.72 28.97
N THR A 310 31.18 4.79 29.15
CA THR A 310 31.27 3.72 30.18
C THR A 310 30.90 2.36 29.59
N HIS A 311 31.91 1.51 29.39
CA HIS A 311 31.77 0.17 28.81
C HIS A 311 30.99 -0.83 29.67
N VAL A 312 31.11 -0.76 31.00
CA VAL A 312 30.40 -1.64 31.94
C VAL A 312 30.28 -0.92 33.29
N ASP A 313 29.13 -1.03 33.95
CA ASP A 313 28.89 -0.55 35.32
C ASP A 313 28.36 -1.71 36.19
N VAL A 314 29.27 -2.38 36.91
CA VAL A 314 28.93 -3.45 37.88
C VAL A 314 28.97 -2.86 39.29
N PRO A 315 27.84 -2.83 40.04
CA PRO A 315 27.84 -2.37 41.42
C PRO A 315 28.73 -3.23 42.33
N GLU A 316 29.36 -2.63 43.35
CA GLU A 316 30.30 -3.27 44.30
C GLU A 316 29.76 -4.52 45.05
N TRP A 317 28.47 -4.79 44.92
CA TRP A 317 27.73 -5.85 45.61
C TRP A 317 27.24 -6.97 44.69
N ALA A 318 27.37 -6.84 43.36
CA ALA A 318 27.09 -7.91 42.42
C ALA A 318 28.21 -8.96 42.46
N THR A 319 27.87 -10.25 42.44
CA THR A 319 28.85 -11.33 42.69
C THR A 319 28.94 -12.40 41.60
N GLU A 320 28.07 -12.38 40.60
CA GLU A 320 27.96 -13.44 39.58
C GLU A 320 27.72 -12.88 38.17
N VAL A 321 28.69 -12.14 37.63
CA VAL A 321 28.71 -11.68 36.23
C VAL A 321 30.01 -12.17 35.60
N ALA A 322 29.97 -12.71 34.37
CA ALA A 322 31.16 -13.25 33.70
C ALA A 322 31.31 -12.72 32.27
N PHE A 323 32.50 -12.19 31.96
CA PHE A 323 32.80 -11.48 30.71
C PHE A 323 33.43 -12.35 29.61
N SER A 324 33.50 -13.66 29.79
CA SER A 324 34.01 -14.57 28.77
C SER A 324 33.46 -15.97 28.95
N HIS A 325 33.02 -16.64 27.88
CA HIS A 325 32.74 -18.07 27.91
C HIS A 325 33.96 -18.82 27.38
N ALA A 326 34.46 -19.82 28.13
CA ALA A 326 35.74 -20.52 27.92
C ALA A 326 35.90 -21.32 26.59
N SER A 327 35.02 -21.07 25.62
CA SER A 327 35.00 -21.68 24.29
C SER A 327 34.73 -20.70 23.15
N LEU A 328 34.51 -19.40 23.40
CA LEU A 328 34.01 -18.44 22.39
C LEU A 328 34.75 -17.08 22.32
N GLY A 329 35.60 -16.75 23.29
CA GLY A 329 36.37 -15.48 23.33
C GLY A 329 35.77 -14.43 24.29
N GLY A 330 36.40 -13.26 24.34
CA GLY A 330 36.07 -12.09 25.17
C GLY A 330 35.43 -10.94 24.40
N ASN A 331 35.44 -9.73 24.96
CA ASN A 331 34.81 -8.51 24.40
C ASN A 331 35.86 -7.50 23.88
N TYR A 332 35.41 -6.47 23.17
CA TYR A 332 36.25 -5.37 22.63
C TYR A 332 35.97 -4.04 23.37
N TRP A 333 37.00 -3.24 23.65
CA TRP A 333 36.97 -2.15 24.64
C TRP A 333 37.91 -0.98 24.24
N ASP A 334 37.51 0.28 24.48
CA ASP A 334 38.34 1.47 24.16
C ASP A 334 39.17 2.02 25.33
N THR A 335 38.81 1.76 26.59
CA THR A 335 39.42 2.42 27.78
C THR A 335 40.31 1.47 28.57
N PHE A 336 40.95 0.55 27.86
CA PHE A 336 41.89 -0.44 28.41
C PHE A 336 42.95 -0.83 27.36
N ASP A 337 43.14 -0.03 26.30
CA ASP A 337 44.06 -0.29 25.18
C ASP A 337 45.52 0.08 25.51
N GLU A 338 45.75 0.98 26.47
CA GLU A 338 47.09 1.40 26.86
C GLU A 338 47.80 0.40 27.80
N VAL A 339 49.10 0.17 27.52
CA VAL A 339 50.01 -0.63 28.37
C VAL A 339 50.10 -0.10 29.82
N GLY A 340 49.72 1.16 30.06
CA GLY A 340 49.64 1.75 31.40
C GLY A 340 48.53 1.18 32.29
N GLU A 341 47.51 0.55 31.69
CA GLU A 341 46.28 0.11 32.36
C GLU A 341 46.24 -1.40 32.62
N GLY A 342 47.32 -2.11 32.29
CA GLY A 342 47.46 -3.56 32.45
C GLY A 342 47.31 -4.35 31.14
N CYS A 343 46.96 -3.67 30.05
CA CYS A 343 46.98 -4.24 28.71
C CYS A 343 48.38 -4.76 28.33
N VAL A 344 48.43 -5.92 27.70
CA VAL A 344 49.62 -6.40 26.98
C VAL A 344 49.22 -6.56 25.53
N ASN A 345 49.78 -5.70 24.69
CA ASN A 345 49.68 -5.71 23.24
C ASN A 345 50.94 -6.41 22.69
N GLU A 346 50.86 -7.73 22.46
CA GLU A 346 51.97 -8.60 22.05
C GLU A 346 52.28 -8.50 20.55
N ASP A 347 51.28 -8.20 19.71
CA ASP A 347 51.45 -8.12 18.24
C ASP A 347 51.50 -6.70 17.65
N ALA A 348 51.29 -5.67 18.48
CA ALA A 348 51.34 -4.24 18.15
C ALA A 348 50.21 -3.75 17.23
N ASP A 349 49.00 -4.27 17.38
CA ASP A 349 47.80 -3.88 16.62
C ASP A 349 46.92 -2.78 17.29
N ASP A 350 47.31 -2.36 18.49
CA ASP A 350 46.65 -1.41 19.40
C ASP A 350 45.46 -1.99 20.20
N PHE A 351 45.40 -3.33 20.35
CA PHE A 351 44.47 -4.06 21.22
C PHE A 351 45.22 -4.93 22.25
N CYS A 352 44.49 -5.61 23.15
CA CYS A 352 45.06 -6.41 24.24
C CYS A 352 44.97 -7.93 24.00
N ASP A 353 46.08 -8.64 24.18
CA ASP A 353 46.20 -10.10 24.08
C ASP A 353 45.99 -10.83 25.42
N GLN A 354 46.12 -10.15 26.55
CA GLN A 354 46.09 -10.76 27.89
C GLN A 354 44.88 -10.32 28.70
N ALA A 355 44.32 -11.29 29.44
CA ALA A 355 43.20 -11.10 30.34
C ALA A 355 43.46 -10.00 31.38
N TYR A 356 42.50 -9.09 31.53
CA TYR A 356 42.63 -7.93 32.41
C TYR A 356 41.45 -7.83 33.41
N GLU A 357 41.70 -7.16 34.54
CA GLU A 357 40.74 -7.04 35.64
C GLU A 357 39.87 -5.80 35.46
N LEU A 358 38.55 -5.98 35.38
CA LEU A 358 37.59 -4.87 35.41
C LEU A 358 37.55 -4.29 36.82
N ASN A 359 37.82 -2.99 36.93
CA ASN A 359 38.10 -2.23 38.15
C ASN A 359 37.43 -2.75 39.44
N GLY A 360 38.20 -3.48 40.26
CA GLY A 360 38.05 -3.51 41.72
C GLY A 360 37.50 -4.78 42.38
N PHE A 361 36.98 -5.76 41.61
CA PHE A 361 36.20 -6.87 42.19
C PHE A 361 36.55 -8.28 41.68
N GLY A 362 37.72 -8.49 41.05
CA GLY A 362 38.14 -9.82 40.59
C GLY A 362 37.29 -10.38 39.45
N LEU A 363 36.69 -9.49 38.65
CA LEU A 363 36.04 -9.83 37.38
C LEU A 363 37.09 -9.67 36.27
N PHE A 364 37.27 -10.72 35.47
CA PHE A 364 38.25 -10.76 34.39
C PHE A 364 37.55 -11.00 33.06
N ASP A 365 37.96 -10.29 32.01
CA ASP A 365 37.78 -10.77 30.64
C ASP A 365 38.94 -11.73 30.37
N GLU A 366 38.69 -13.05 30.38
CA GLU A 366 39.77 -14.03 30.26
C GLU A 366 40.28 -14.22 28.82
N PHE A 367 39.66 -13.58 27.81
CA PHE A 367 39.93 -13.84 26.39
C PHE A 367 39.78 -12.61 25.46
N PRO A 368 40.37 -11.43 25.75
CA PRO A 368 40.31 -10.30 24.84
C PRO A 368 40.89 -10.66 23.46
N ARG A 369 40.41 -10.01 22.39
CA ARG A 369 40.80 -10.30 21.00
C ARG A 369 41.50 -9.12 20.34
N THR A 370 42.53 -9.43 19.55
CA THR A 370 43.19 -8.53 18.60
C THR A 370 42.32 -8.23 17.38
N ALA A 371 42.54 -7.07 16.76
CA ALA A 371 41.90 -6.66 15.51
C ALA A 371 42.18 -7.63 14.35
N ALA A 372 43.30 -8.36 14.40
CA ALA A 372 43.60 -9.44 13.47
C ALA A 372 42.55 -10.59 13.46
N GLN A 373 41.66 -10.65 14.45
CA GLN A 373 40.55 -11.61 14.53
C GLN A 373 39.16 -11.01 14.23
N LEU A 374 39.06 -9.74 13.80
CA LEU A 374 37.80 -9.05 13.44
C LEU A 374 37.12 -9.56 12.15
N VAL A 375 37.53 -10.72 11.63
CA VAL A 375 36.83 -11.38 10.51
C VAL A 375 35.54 -12.00 11.07
N GLU A 376 34.39 -11.52 10.57
CA GLU A 376 33.03 -11.81 11.05
C GLU A 376 32.59 -11.07 12.34
N LEU A 377 32.73 -9.74 12.36
CA LEU A 377 31.48 -8.97 12.48
C LEU A 377 30.69 -9.20 11.18
N PRO A 378 29.37 -9.45 11.20
CA PRO A 378 28.60 -9.31 9.97
C PRO A 378 28.85 -7.90 9.48
N LEU A 379 29.39 -7.78 8.26
CA LEU A 379 29.43 -6.49 7.59
C LEU A 379 28.00 -5.98 7.51
N ALA A 380 27.82 -4.66 7.50
CA ALA A 380 26.52 -4.09 7.25
C ALA A 380 26.03 -4.65 5.91
N GLN A 381 24.83 -5.22 5.81
CA GLN A 381 24.35 -5.92 4.60
C GLN A 381 24.54 -5.06 3.36
N CYS A 382 24.36 -3.74 3.50
CA CYS A 382 24.62 -2.72 2.48
C CYS A 382 26.10 -2.44 2.15
N SER A 383 27.03 -3.26 2.65
CA SER A 383 28.47 -3.25 2.39
C SER A 383 29.12 -4.65 2.53
N ASP A 384 28.34 -5.74 2.60
CA ASP A 384 28.85 -7.10 2.82
C ASP A 384 29.19 -7.85 1.52
N GLY A 385 28.75 -7.34 0.36
CA GLY A 385 29.00 -7.92 -0.95
C GLY A 385 28.10 -9.12 -1.28
N ILE A 386 26.99 -9.30 -0.58
CA ILE A 386 26.01 -10.36 -0.77
C ILE A 386 24.63 -9.73 -0.97
N ASP A 387 23.97 -10.07 -2.06
CA ASP A 387 22.53 -9.82 -2.29
C ASP A 387 21.68 -10.54 -1.21
N ASN A 388 21.25 -9.79 -0.19
CA ASN A 388 20.62 -10.28 1.04
C ASN A 388 19.09 -10.37 0.93
N ASP A 389 18.42 -9.52 0.13
CA ASP A 389 16.98 -9.65 -0.18
C ASP A 389 16.66 -10.38 -1.50
N ALA A 390 17.70 -10.72 -2.28
CA ALA A 390 17.64 -11.47 -3.54
C ALA A 390 17.00 -10.71 -4.72
N ASP A 391 17.08 -9.38 -4.75
CA ASP A 391 16.57 -8.56 -5.86
C ASP A 391 17.53 -8.47 -7.08
N GLY A 392 18.82 -8.83 -6.89
CA GLY A 392 19.87 -8.81 -7.90
C GLY A 392 20.80 -7.58 -7.87
N LEU A 393 20.58 -6.67 -6.92
CA LEU A 393 21.51 -5.66 -6.44
C LEU A 393 22.24 -6.25 -5.19
N ILE A 394 23.11 -5.51 -4.50
CA ILE A 394 24.18 -6.14 -3.66
C ILE A 394 24.69 -5.27 -2.50
N ASP A 395 24.83 -3.95 -2.72
CA ASP A 395 25.43 -3.02 -1.74
C ASP A 395 25.07 -1.57 -2.09
N PHE A 396 25.15 -0.67 -1.09
CA PHE A 396 25.17 0.77 -1.34
C PHE A 396 26.37 1.19 -2.23
N PRO A 397 26.21 2.11 -3.20
CA PRO A 397 25.03 2.91 -3.53
C PRO A 397 24.24 2.35 -4.73
N ALA A 398 24.49 1.09 -5.11
CA ALA A 398 23.78 0.45 -6.22
C ALA A 398 22.41 -0.06 -5.75
N ASP A 399 22.32 -0.48 -4.50
CA ASP A 399 21.15 -1.06 -3.88
C ASP A 399 20.18 -0.02 -3.28
N PRO A 400 18.88 -0.04 -3.65
CA PRO A 400 17.84 0.84 -3.10
C PRO A 400 17.20 0.36 -1.80
N GLY A 401 17.40 -0.90 -1.39
CA GLY A 401 17.18 -1.38 -0.02
C GLY A 401 18.16 -0.77 1.00
N CYS A 402 19.22 -0.11 0.51
CA CYS A 402 20.30 0.46 1.31
C CYS A 402 20.34 1.99 1.30
N ALA A 403 20.06 2.62 2.44
CA ALA A 403 20.15 4.07 2.58
C ALA A 403 21.61 4.56 2.73
N THR A 404 22.47 3.74 3.35
CA THR A 404 23.91 3.99 3.52
C THR A 404 24.71 2.68 3.50
N ALA A 405 26.02 2.75 3.26
CA ALA A 405 26.90 1.57 3.38
C ALA A 405 26.99 1.01 4.82
N ASP A 406 26.62 1.78 5.83
CA ASP A 406 26.65 1.35 7.24
C ASP A 406 25.32 0.68 7.69
N ASP A 407 24.39 0.41 6.76
CA ASP A 407 23.10 -0.23 7.08
C ASP A 407 23.17 -1.77 7.10
N PHE A 408 22.81 -2.34 8.25
CA PHE A 408 22.83 -3.79 8.53
C PHE A 408 21.60 -4.54 8.02
N ILE A 409 20.74 -3.90 7.22
CA ILE A 409 19.58 -4.52 6.59
C ILE A 409 19.48 -4.00 5.15
N GLU A 410 19.70 -4.87 4.18
CA GLU A 410 19.39 -4.66 2.77
C GLU A 410 18.01 -5.27 2.53
N VAL A 411 16.97 -4.44 2.58
CA VAL A 411 15.59 -4.83 2.24
C VAL A 411 14.93 -3.65 1.55
N ASN A 412 14.57 -3.85 0.29
CA ASN A 412 13.74 -2.93 -0.48
C ASN A 412 12.47 -2.53 0.29
N PRO A 413 12.29 -1.25 0.67
CA PRO A 413 11.01 -0.79 1.19
C PRO A 413 9.97 -0.89 0.07
N LEU A 414 8.71 -1.13 0.41
CA LEU A 414 7.68 -1.36 -0.62
C LEU A 414 7.47 -0.12 -1.50
N ALA A 415 7.75 -0.28 -2.80
CA ALA A 415 7.39 0.67 -3.83
C ALA A 415 5.88 0.91 -3.80
N PRO A 416 5.40 2.15 -4.00
CA PRO A 416 3.99 2.45 -3.87
C PRO A 416 3.18 1.75 -4.97
N THR A 417 2.06 1.13 -4.62
CA THR A 417 1.06 0.75 -5.62
C THR A 417 0.15 1.94 -5.85
N CYS A 418 -0.46 2.04 -7.04
CA CYS A 418 -1.39 3.11 -7.32
C CYS A 418 -2.50 2.64 -8.26
N VAL A 419 -3.62 3.35 -8.21
CA VAL A 419 -4.70 3.24 -9.19
C VAL A 419 -5.33 4.62 -9.37
N MET A 420 -5.63 4.98 -10.62
CA MET A 420 -6.17 6.31 -10.97
C MET A 420 -7.27 6.16 -12.01
N TYR A 421 -8.37 6.87 -11.81
CA TYR A 421 -9.58 6.80 -12.62
C TYR A 421 -10.12 8.20 -12.92
N ALA A 422 -10.93 8.31 -13.98
CA ALA A 422 -11.63 9.53 -14.36
C ALA A 422 -13.10 9.21 -14.69
N ALA A 423 -14.03 9.98 -14.12
CA ALA A 423 -15.46 9.77 -14.28
C ALA A 423 -16.20 11.10 -14.59
N PRO A 424 -16.75 11.26 -15.80
CA PRO A 424 -16.60 10.40 -16.99
C PRO A 424 -15.20 10.49 -17.61
N ALA A 425 -14.73 9.43 -18.25
CA ALA A 425 -13.43 9.40 -18.94
C ALA A 425 -13.40 10.23 -20.23
N THR A 426 -14.57 10.55 -20.80
CA THR A 426 -14.72 11.39 -22.00
C THR A 426 -15.61 12.59 -21.68
N ILE A 427 -15.20 13.79 -22.07
CA ILE A 427 -15.93 15.06 -21.92
C ILE A 427 -15.83 15.91 -23.19
N THR A 428 -16.63 16.96 -23.31
CA THR A 428 -16.41 18.04 -24.29
C THR A 428 -15.46 19.10 -23.73
N ALA A 429 -14.84 19.91 -24.60
CA ALA A 429 -13.91 20.97 -24.21
C ALA A 429 -14.45 21.91 -23.11
N GLY A 430 -13.77 21.93 -21.95
CA GLY A 430 -14.17 22.72 -20.78
C GLY A 430 -15.31 22.12 -19.94
N GLY A 431 -15.75 20.89 -20.25
CA GLY A 431 -16.59 20.08 -19.37
C GLY A 431 -15.85 19.67 -18.10
N THR A 432 -16.54 19.00 -17.17
CA THR A 432 -15.96 18.56 -15.88
C THR A 432 -15.90 17.04 -15.77
N THR A 433 -14.81 16.52 -15.22
CA THR A 433 -14.66 15.12 -14.79
C THR A 433 -14.04 15.07 -13.40
N THR A 434 -14.36 14.03 -12.62
CA THR A 434 -13.69 13.76 -11.35
C THR A 434 -12.53 12.80 -11.60
N LEU A 435 -11.31 13.22 -11.26
CA LEU A 435 -10.18 12.31 -11.06
C LEU A 435 -10.29 11.71 -9.65
N SER A 436 -10.12 10.40 -9.54
CA SER A 436 -10.05 9.70 -8.25
C SER A 436 -8.81 8.82 -8.25
N TRP A 437 -8.02 8.85 -7.17
CA TRP A 437 -6.81 8.02 -7.03
C TRP A 437 -6.72 7.39 -5.64
N THR A 438 -6.11 6.21 -5.61
CA THR A 438 -5.76 5.49 -4.39
C THR A 438 -4.35 4.93 -4.52
N SER A 439 -3.67 4.72 -3.39
CA SER A 439 -2.36 4.08 -3.35
C SER A 439 -2.13 3.28 -2.07
N GLU A 440 -1.23 2.30 -2.17
CA GLU A 440 -0.64 1.63 -1.00
C GLU A 440 0.82 2.08 -0.86
N HIS A 441 1.30 2.18 0.37
CA HIS A 441 2.70 2.52 0.74
C HIS A 441 3.20 3.92 0.32
N ALA A 442 2.49 4.68 -0.50
CA ALA A 442 2.87 6.05 -0.87
C ALA A 442 2.81 7.01 0.33
N THR A 443 3.86 7.81 0.52
CA THR A 443 3.93 8.86 1.55
C THR A 443 3.70 10.26 0.98
N SER A 444 3.80 10.41 -0.34
CA SER A 444 3.50 11.67 -1.04
C SER A 444 3.07 11.39 -2.48
N VAL A 445 2.23 12.27 -3.04
CA VAL A 445 1.77 12.19 -4.43
C VAL A 445 1.86 13.57 -5.07
N GLU A 446 2.37 13.62 -6.29
CA GLU A 446 2.34 14.81 -7.12
C GLU A 446 1.63 14.48 -8.44
N ILE A 447 0.57 15.22 -8.76
CA ILE A 447 -0.15 15.09 -10.03
C ILE A 447 0.30 16.23 -10.95
N ASP A 448 0.59 15.89 -12.20
CA ASP A 448 0.97 16.84 -13.23
C ASP A 448 -0.20 17.76 -13.68
N ALA A 449 -0.15 18.27 -14.91
CA ALA A 449 -1.15 19.21 -15.47
C ALA A 449 -1.42 20.47 -14.61
N GLY A 450 -0.51 20.82 -13.69
CA GLY A 450 -0.61 21.99 -12.81
C GLY A 450 -1.39 21.77 -11.51
N ILE A 451 -1.70 20.52 -11.15
CA ILE A 451 -2.36 20.18 -9.87
C ILE A 451 -1.35 20.25 -8.71
N GLY A 452 -0.19 19.60 -8.85
CA GLY A 452 0.87 19.60 -7.85
C GLY A 452 0.67 18.55 -6.75
N ALA A 453 1.24 18.83 -5.58
CA ALA A 453 1.22 17.91 -4.43
C ALA A 453 -0.20 17.72 -3.86
N VAL A 454 -0.58 16.46 -3.64
CA VAL A 454 -1.87 16.02 -3.10
C VAL A 454 -1.68 14.87 -2.10
N ASP A 455 -2.73 14.54 -1.35
CA ASP A 455 -2.71 13.42 -0.40
C ASP A 455 -2.66 12.05 -1.13
N PRO A 456 -2.11 10.98 -0.50
CA PRO A 456 -1.94 9.65 -1.11
C PRO A 456 -3.18 8.99 -1.72
N THR A 457 -4.36 9.37 -1.22
CA THR A 457 -5.67 8.97 -1.74
C THR A 457 -6.55 10.20 -1.77
N GLY A 458 -7.32 10.41 -2.85
CA GLY A 458 -8.16 11.59 -2.98
C GLY A 458 -9.00 11.64 -4.25
N GLU A 459 -9.83 12.67 -4.34
CA GLU A 459 -10.59 13.02 -5.53
C GLU A 459 -10.44 14.51 -5.86
N LEU A 460 -10.40 14.85 -7.15
CA LEU A 460 -10.33 16.23 -7.64
C LEU A 460 -11.16 16.41 -8.91
N VAL A 461 -12.07 17.39 -8.89
CA VAL A 461 -12.82 17.79 -10.09
C VAL A 461 -11.93 18.67 -10.97
N VAL A 462 -11.71 18.24 -12.21
CA VAL A 462 -10.92 18.94 -13.22
C VAL A 462 -11.79 19.30 -14.42
N SER A 463 -11.35 20.28 -15.21
CA SER A 463 -12.05 20.72 -16.44
C SER A 463 -11.07 21.04 -17.58
N PRO A 464 -10.40 20.00 -18.14
CA PRO A 464 -9.48 20.20 -19.26
C PRO A 464 -10.20 20.67 -20.52
N THR A 465 -9.48 21.43 -21.35
CA THR A 465 -9.98 21.97 -22.62
C THR A 465 -9.52 21.16 -23.83
N ASP A 466 -8.47 20.36 -23.66
CA ASP A 466 -7.87 19.47 -24.63
C ASP A 466 -7.63 18.09 -23.98
N THR A 467 -7.51 17.02 -24.78
CA THR A 467 -7.32 15.66 -24.25
C THR A 467 -6.08 15.61 -23.36
N THR A 468 -6.28 15.34 -22.07
CA THR A 468 -5.25 15.49 -21.04
C THR A 468 -5.02 14.15 -20.36
N THR A 469 -3.81 13.63 -20.46
CA THR A 469 -3.33 12.55 -19.60
C THR A 469 -2.82 13.18 -18.32
N TYR A 470 -3.43 12.81 -17.20
CA TYR A 470 -2.96 13.14 -15.86
C TYR A 470 -2.03 12.04 -15.39
N THR A 471 -0.79 12.38 -15.07
CA THR A 471 0.19 11.48 -14.45
C THR A 471 0.31 11.82 -12.97
N ALA A 472 -0.04 10.87 -12.12
CA ALA A 472 0.19 10.94 -10.68
C ALA A 472 1.46 10.13 -10.34
N THR A 473 2.47 10.82 -9.81
CA THR A 473 3.72 10.23 -9.31
C THR A 473 3.58 10.00 -7.82
N PHE A 474 3.49 8.73 -7.43
CA PHE A 474 3.41 8.29 -6.04
C PHE A 474 4.82 7.98 -5.57
N THR A 475 5.23 8.53 -4.43
CA THR A 475 6.57 8.32 -3.86
C THR A 475 6.45 7.76 -2.45
N SER A 476 7.24 6.73 -2.16
CA SER A 476 7.46 6.19 -0.82
C SER A 476 8.97 6.17 -0.53
N ILE A 477 9.35 5.67 0.66
CA ILE A 477 10.75 5.33 0.95
C ILE A 477 11.29 4.18 0.07
N GLY A 478 10.40 3.42 -0.58
CA GLY A 478 10.67 2.30 -1.49
C GLY A 478 10.73 2.69 -2.97
N GLY A 479 10.96 3.97 -3.26
CA GLY A 479 10.97 4.51 -4.61
C GLY A 479 9.62 5.09 -5.06
N SER A 480 9.40 5.15 -6.37
CA SER A 480 8.26 5.85 -6.96
C SER A 480 7.56 5.01 -8.02
N ASN A 481 6.23 5.14 -8.10
CA ASN A 481 5.41 4.50 -9.11
C ASN A 481 4.46 5.53 -9.73
N ASN A 482 4.14 5.36 -11.02
CA ASN A 482 3.34 6.31 -11.76
C ASN A 482 2.06 5.64 -12.24
N CYS A 483 0.92 6.24 -11.89
CA CYS A 483 -0.37 5.90 -12.48
C CYS A 483 -0.85 7.07 -13.32
N GLN A 484 -1.44 6.75 -14.47
CA GLN A 484 -1.93 7.76 -15.40
C GLN A 484 -3.37 7.46 -15.80
N VAL A 485 -4.16 8.51 -15.97
CA VAL A 485 -5.50 8.44 -16.57
C VAL A 485 -5.63 9.49 -17.66
N THR A 486 -6.11 9.09 -18.82
CA THR A 486 -6.43 10.01 -19.92
C THR A 486 -7.89 10.42 -19.81
N VAL A 487 -8.11 11.73 -19.71
CA VAL A 487 -9.41 12.35 -19.94
C VAL A 487 -9.47 12.73 -21.42
N GLU A 488 -10.26 11.98 -22.18
CA GLU A 488 -10.53 12.31 -23.58
C GLU A 488 -11.42 13.53 -23.63
N VAL A 489 -10.88 14.62 -24.16
CA VAL A 489 -11.65 15.83 -24.44
C VAL A 489 -11.96 15.84 -25.93
N GLN A 490 -13.22 15.60 -26.25
CA GLN A 490 -13.74 15.83 -27.58
C GLN A 490 -13.72 17.33 -27.84
N SER A 491 -12.77 17.74 -28.69
CA SER A 491 -12.85 19.01 -29.40
C SER A 491 -14.19 19.09 -30.13
N ALA A 492 -14.80 20.27 -30.16
CA ALA A 492 -15.82 20.51 -31.18
C ALA A 492 -15.17 20.26 -32.56
N PRO A 493 -15.80 19.48 -33.45
CA PRO A 493 -15.17 19.08 -34.70
C PRO A 493 -14.97 20.28 -35.64
N ASP A 494 -13.75 20.41 -36.17
CA ASP A 494 -13.35 21.26 -37.30
C ASP A 494 -12.07 20.60 -37.93
N PRO A 495 -11.65 20.89 -39.17
CA PRO A 495 -11.48 19.81 -40.16
C PRO A 495 -10.05 19.27 -40.31
N ASP A 496 -10.00 18.03 -40.82
CA ASP A 496 -8.86 17.14 -41.14
C ASP A 496 -7.97 17.65 -42.31
N PRO A 497 -6.91 16.97 -42.84
CA PRO A 497 -5.98 15.91 -42.35
C PRO A 497 -4.49 16.37 -42.40
N ASP A 498 -3.37 15.62 -42.21
CA ASP A 498 -2.94 14.33 -41.59
C ASP A 498 -1.36 14.28 -41.69
N PRO A 499 -0.59 13.41 -40.97
CA PRO A 499 0.02 12.24 -41.66
C PRO A 499 0.19 10.94 -40.82
N GLU A 500 -0.60 9.92 -41.18
CA GLU A 500 -0.46 8.45 -41.23
C GLU A 500 0.40 7.69 -40.19
N PRO A 501 -0.18 6.63 -39.58
CA PRO A 501 0.36 5.28 -39.85
C PRO A 501 -0.70 4.17 -40.09
N GLU A 502 -0.48 3.39 -41.17
CA GLU A 502 -1.10 2.09 -41.53
C GLU A 502 -2.62 2.10 -41.86
N PRO A 503 -3.03 2.01 -43.15
CA PRO A 503 -4.43 2.06 -43.53
C PRO A 503 -5.13 0.70 -43.41
N THR A 504 -6.22 0.69 -42.65
CA THR A 504 -7.33 -0.25 -42.86
C THR A 504 -7.82 -0.16 -44.32
N PRO A 505 -8.38 -1.24 -44.90
CA PRO A 505 -8.87 -1.21 -46.28
C PRO A 505 -9.94 -0.13 -46.42
N GLU A 506 -9.65 0.90 -47.23
CA GLU A 506 -10.55 2.04 -47.42
C GLU A 506 -11.84 1.56 -48.08
N LEU A 507 -12.97 1.71 -47.38
CA LEU A 507 -14.30 1.49 -47.95
C LEU A 507 -14.49 2.46 -49.12
N THR A 508 -14.95 1.91 -50.25
CA THR A 508 -15.30 2.71 -51.43
C THR A 508 -16.38 3.74 -51.09
N LEU A 509 -16.48 4.79 -51.90
CA LEU A 509 -17.51 5.82 -51.71
C LEU A 509 -18.94 5.22 -51.69
N GLY A 510 -19.19 4.16 -52.47
CA GLY A 510 -20.44 3.40 -52.42
C GLY A 510 -20.67 2.72 -51.07
N GLU A 511 -19.67 1.99 -50.56
CA GLU A 511 -19.76 1.31 -49.26
C GLU A 511 -19.94 2.31 -48.10
N ARG A 512 -19.27 3.47 -48.15
CA ARG A 512 -19.46 4.56 -47.17
C ARG A 512 -20.88 5.14 -47.23
N ALA A 513 -21.42 5.37 -48.42
CA ALA A 513 -22.80 5.84 -48.61
C ALA A 513 -23.82 4.80 -48.12
N ALA A 514 -23.58 3.51 -48.39
CA ALA A 514 -24.41 2.41 -47.90
C ALA A 514 -24.44 2.32 -46.37
N GLU A 515 -23.31 2.48 -45.69
CA GLU A 515 -23.26 2.50 -44.23
C GLU A 515 -23.99 3.73 -43.64
N LEU A 516 -23.89 4.92 -44.26
CA LEU A 516 -24.72 6.07 -43.86
C LEU A 516 -26.22 5.79 -44.01
N ALA A 517 -26.63 5.13 -45.10
CA ALA A 517 -28.03 4.72 -45.30
C ALA A 517 -28.51 3.70 -44.25
N LYS A 518 -27.65 2.73 -43.86
CA LYS A 518 -27.93 1.81 -42.75
C LYS A 518 -28.04 2.53 -41.40
N GLN A 519 -27.16 3.50 -41.14
CA GLN A 519 -27.20 4.29 -39.89
C GLN A 519 -28.47 5.13 -39.78
N LEU A 520 -28.95 5.69 -40.89
CA LEU A 520 -30.26 6.37 -40.93
C LEU A 520 -31.42 5.42 -40.62
N LEU A 521 -31.43 4.23 -41.23
CA LEU A 521 -32.42 3.20 -40.92
C LEU A 521 -32.37 2.77 -39.45
N ALA A 522 -31.17 2.60 -38.88
CA ALA A 522 -30.98 2.27 -37.48
C ALA A 522 -31.48 3.39 -36.54
N ALA A 523 -31.18 4.66 -36.85
CA ALA A 523 -31.67 5.82 -36.10
C ALA A 523 -33.20 5.95 -36.16
N ALA A 524 -33.81 5.67 -37.31
CA ALA A 524 -35.26 5.67 -37.48
C ALA A 524 -35.94 4.51 -36.71
N VAL A 525 -35.34 3.32 -36.70
CA VAL A 525 -35.83 2.18 -35.89
C VAL A 525 -35.73 2.46 -34.39
N GLN A 526 -34.64 3.10 -33.94
CA GLN A 526 -34.43 3.44 -32.53
C GLN A 526 -35.37 4.53 -32.01
N SER A 527 -35.80 5.47 -32.85
CA SER A 527 -36.65 6.60 -32.44
C SER A 527 -38.13 6.25 -32.22
N GLN A 528 -38.57 5.04 -32.62
CA GLN A 528 -39.97 4.62 -32.66
C GLN A 528 -40.89 5.56 -33.47
N ALA A 529 -40.35 6.34 -34.41
CA ALA A 529 -41.14 7.18 -35.29
C ALA A 529 -42.10 6.36 -36.15
N ASP A 530 -43.30 6.90 -36.43
CA ASP A 530 -44.19 6.30 -37.42
C ASP A 530 -43.50 6.42 -38.80
N PRO A 531 -43.31 5.33 -39.57
CA PRO A 531 -42.59 5.40 -40.85
C PRO A 531 -43.19 6.42 -41.85
N GLY A 532 -44.46 6.80 -41.70
CA GLY A 532 -45.08 7.86 -42.49
C GLY A 532 -44.57 9.28 -42.20
N ASP A 533 -43.96 9.53 -41.04
CA ASP A 533 -43.45 10.85 -40.62
C ASP A 533 -41.98 11.11 -41.01
N VAL A 534 -41.28 10.08 -41.54
CA VAL A 534 -39.86 10.16 -41.96
C VAL A 534 -39.72 10.47 -43.46
N TYR A 535 -40.80 10.38 -44.23
CA TYR A 535 -40.77 10.56 -45.70
C TYR A 535 -41.56 11.80 -46.14
N GLU A 536 -40.91 12.96 -46.05
CA GLU A 536 -41.44 14.22 -46.58
C GLU A 536 -40.90 14.54 -47.99
N LEU A 537 -41.82 14.87 -48.91
CA LEU A 537 -41.49 15.20 -50.31
C LEU A 537 -40.58 16.45 -50.42
N GLY A 538 -39.42 16.27 -51.04
CA GLY A 538 -38.46 17.32 -51.38
C GLY A 538 -37.33 17.52 -50.36
N SER A 539 -37.22 16.66 -49.35
CA SER A 539 -36.23 16.74 -48.27
C SER A 539 -34.94 16.00 -48.63
N ARG A 540 -33.78 16.64 -48.42
CA ARG A 540 -32.49 16.25 -49.05
C ARG A 540 -31.31 16.08 -48.08
N GLY A 541 -31.54 16.07 -46.77
CA GLY A 541 -30.48 15.94 -45.77
C GLY A 541 -29.47 17.11 -45.73
N TRP A 542 -29.77 18.25 -46.35
CA TRP A 542 -28.96 19.47 -46.28
C TRP A 542 -29.67 20.53 -45.43
N ASN A 543 -28.97 21.09 -44.45
CA ASN A 543 -29.42 22.21 -43.65
C ASN A 543 -29.15 23.53 -44.40
N TYR A 544 -30.20 24.18 -44.89
CA TYR A 544 -30.06 25.35 -45.77
C TYR A 544 -29.73 26.66 -45.04
N ILE A 545 -29.85 26.70 -43.71
CA ILE A 545 -29.52 27.89 -42.91
C ILE A 545 -28.06 27.82 -42.44
N GLU A 546 -27.65 26.66 -41.97
CA GLU A 546 -26.35 26.46 -41.31
C GLU A 546 -25.30 25.86 -42.26
N GLY A 547 -25.72 25.29 -43.40
CA GLY A 547 -24.84 24.97 -44.52
C GLY A 547 -24.04 23.69 -44.37
N TYR A 548 -24.66 22.59 -43.97
CA TYR A 548 -24.03 21.27 -43.86
C TYR A 548 -24.99 20.11 -44.17
N PHE A 549 -24.44 18.92 -44.46
CA PHE A 549 -25.22 17.68 -44.55
C PHE A 549 -25.49 17.12 -43.15
N VAL A 550 -26.77 17.06 -42.77
CA VAL A 550 -27.19 16.71 -41.39
C VAL A 550 -26.91 15.26 -41.03
N ASP A 551 -26.86 14.93 -39.75
CA ASP A 551 -26.62 13.57 -39.26
C ASP A 551 -27.87 12.68 -39.28
N PRO A 552 -27.72 11.33 -39.26
CA PRO A 552 -28.84 10.39 -39.23
C PRO A 552 -29.90 10.71 -38.17
N HIS A 553 -29.49 11.12 -36.97
CA HIS A 553 -30.39 11.48 -35.89
C HIS A 553 -31.10 12.83 -36.13
N GLU A 554 -30.49 13.77 -36.85
CA GLU A 554 -31.10 15.05 -37.22
C GLU A 554 -32.12 14.89 -38.35
N ILE A 555 -31.88 13.98 -39.30
CA ILE A 555 -32.90 13.61 -40.28
C ILE A 555 -34.13 13.04 -39.56
N VAL A 556 -33.93 12.21 -38.53
CA VAL A 556 -35.03 11.58 -37.79
C VAL A 556 -35.71 12.52 -36.79
N SER A 557 -35.01 13.52 -36.23
CA SER A 557 -35.57 14.43 -35.20
C SER A 557 -36.01 15.81 -35.76
N GLY A 558 -35.39 16.25 -36.84
CA GLY A 558 -35.78 17.42 -37.63
C GLY A 558 -34.70 18.48 -37.79
N TYR A 559 -34.53 18.95 -39.03
CA TYR A 559 -33.51 19.94 -39.43
C TYR A 559 -34.11 21.05 -40.30
N TYR A 560 -33.36 22.13 -40.53
CA TYR A 560 -33.79 23.26 -41.37
C TYR A 560 -33.79 22.91 -42.86
N GLN A 561 -34.85 22.24 -43.29
CA GLN A 561 -35.06 21.83 -44.67
C GLN A 561 -35.82 22.89 -45.48
N LYS A 562 -35.43 23.02 -46.75
CA LYS A 562 -36.09 23.88 -47.73
C LYS A 562 -37.01 23.03 -48.60
N ASN A 563 -38.31 23.11 -48.37
CA ASN A 563 -39.25 22.34 -49.17
C ASN A 563 -39.34 22.93 -50.60
N HIS A 564 -38.82 22.22 -51.59
CA HIS A 564 -38.72 22.71 -52.97
C HIS A 564 -40.09 22.93 -53.64
N TYR A 565 -41.14 22.24 -53.18
CA TYR A 565 -42.49 22.33 -53.76
C TYR A 565 -43.25 23.59 -53.28
N TYR A 566 -42.99 24.04 -52.05
CA TYR A 566 -43.67 25.19 -51.45
C TYR A 566 -42.77 26.41 -51.21
N ASN A 567 -41.46 26.28 -51.44
CA ASN A 567 -40.44 27.34 -51.37
C ASN A 567 -40.45 28.14 -50.06
N TYR A 568 -40.59 27.44 -48.93
CA TYR A 568 -40.38 27.96 -47.58
C TYR A 568 -39.46 27.04 -46.78
N GLU A 569 -38.84 27.60 -45.74
CA GLU A 569 -37.93 26.92 -44.83
C GLU A 569 -38.69 26.51 -43.54
N ARG A 570 -38.43 25.29 -43.06
CA ARG A 570 -39.12 24.69 -41.91
C ARG A 570 -38.16 23.73 -41.20
N VAL A 571 -38.22 23.70 -39.87
CA VAL A 571 -37.66 22.59 -39.09
C VAL A 571 -38.63 21.42 -39.16
N ALA A 572 -38.21 20.30 -39.71
CA ALA A 572 -38.97 19.06 -39.71
C ALA A 572 -38.08 17.84 -40.00
N PRO A 573 -38.49 16.66 -39.54
CA PRO A 573 -37.81 15.41 -39.86
C PRO A 573 -38.06 15.01 -41.32
N GLY A 574 -37.19 14.11 -41.78
CA GLY A 574 -37.38 13.30 -42.97
C GLY A 574 -36.46 13.59 -44.15
N ILE A 575 -36.48 12.66 -45.09
CA ILE A 575 -35.74 12.69 -46.36
C ILE A 575 -36.55 11.91 -47.41
N ASP A 576 -36.52 12.29 -48.68
CA ASP A 576 -37.18 11.48 -49.73
C ASP A 576 -36.20 10.48 -50.38
N CYS A 577 -36.71 9.59 -51.24
CA CYS A 577 -35.94 8.54 -51.89
C CYS A 577 -34.69 9.04 -52.63
N SER A 578 -34.85 10.09 -53.45
CA SER A 578 -33.74 10.79 -54.10
C SER A 578 -32.89 11.57 -53.10
N GLY A 579 -33.51 12.14 -52.08
CA GLY A 579 -32.83 12.82 -50.98
C GLY A 579 -31.86 11.90 -50.24
N LEU A 580 -32.22 10.64 -49.99
CA LEU A 580 -31.36 9.64 -49.37
C LEU A 580 -30.09 9.40 -50.18
N ILE A 581 -30.22 9.16 -51.49
CA ILE A 581 -29.06 8.92 -52.36
C ILE A 581 -28.17 10.17 -52.42
N TYR A 582 -28.79 11.35 -52.59
CA TYR A 582 -28.10 12.64 -52.63
C TYR A 582 -27.35 12.91 -51.32
N TRP A 583 -28.00 12.75 -50.17
CA TRP A 583 -27.39 12.95 -48.86
C TRP A 583 -26.30 11.93 -48.59
N ALA A 584 -26.56 10.64 -48.77
CA ALA A 584 -25.61 9.59 -48.43
C ALA A 584 -24.34 9.68 -49.27
N PHE A 585 -24.44 9.87 -50.60
CA PHE A 585 -23.25 10.01 -51.44
C PHE A 585 -22.53 11.34 -51.26
N ASN A 586 -23.24 12.47 -51.16
CA ASN A 586 -22.57 13.74 -50.96
C ASN A 586 -21.91 13.80 -49.57
N LYS A 587 -22.60 13.39 -48.50
CA LYS A 587 -22.03 13.33 -47.15
C LYS A 587 -20.88 12.32 -47.01
N ALA A 588 -20.90 11.20 -47.73
CA ALA A 588 -19.79 10.24 -47.78
C ALA A 588 -18.60 10.68 -48.66
N ASN A 589 -18.82 11.67 -49.54
CA ASN A 589 -17.79 12.26 -50.39
C ASN A 589 -17.16 13.49 -49.73
N ASP A 590 -17.99 14.42 -49.25
CA ASP A 590 -17.64 15.60 -48.46
C ASP A 590 -18.85 16.04 -47.60
N PRO A 591 -18.79 15.91 -46.26
CA PRO A 591 -19.90 16.30 -45.39
C PRO A 591 -20.09 17.84 -45.25
N THR A 592 -19.16 18.64 -45.77
CA THR A 592 -19.03 20.09 -45.50
C THR A 592 -19.26 21.02 -46.69
N GLU A 593 -19.02 20.59 -47.94
CA GLU A 593 -19.27 21.43 -49.13
C GLU A 593 -20.46 20.95 -49.99
N ALA A 594 -21.48 21.81 -50.18
CA ALA A 594 -22.59 21.59 -51.12
C ALA A 594 -22.43 22.28 -52.49
N HIS A 595 -21.27 22.85 -52.81
CA HIS A 595 -21.12 23.68 -54.01
C HIS A 595 -20.74 22.90 -55.28
N ASP A 596 -20.06 21.75 -55.16
CA ASP A 596 -19.73 20.84 -56.26
C ASP A 596 -20.16 19.39 -55.91
N ASN A 597 -21.46 19.21 -55.57
CA ASN A 597 -22.04 17.92 -55.15
C ASN A 597 -21.68 16.76 -56.11
N TYR A 598 -21.13 15.67 -55.55
CA TYR A 598 -20.85 14.41 -56.22
C TYR A 598 -22.09 13.83 -56.92
N VAL A 599 -23.25 13.87 -56.25
CA VAL A 599 -24.56 13.65 -56.88
C VAL A 599 -25.21 15.02 -57.07
N ALA A 600 -25.14 15.56 -58.28
CA ALA A 600 -25.64 16.90 -58.59
C ALA A 600 -27.17 16.96 -58.81
N ASN A 601 -27.75 15.88 -59.35
CA ASN A 601 -29.18 15.81 -59.62
C ASN A 601 -29.93 15.12 -58.49
N VAL A 602 -31.15 15.59 -58.22
CA VAL A 602 -31.90 15.39 -56.96
C VAL A 602 -33.29 14.80 -57.21
N THR A 603 -33.46 14.13 -58.34
CA THR A 603 -34.68 13.45 -58.77
C THR A 603 -34.30 12.08 -59.30
N ALA A 604 -35.13 11.06 -59.12
CA ALA A 604 -34.81 9.70 -59.61
C ALA A 604 -34.52 9.69 -61.12
N ASP A 605 -35.37 10.35 -61.92
CA ASP A 605 -35.17 10.56 -63.36
C ASP A 605 -33.83 11.26 -63.69
N GLY A 606 -33.54 12.35 -62.98
CA GLY A 606 -32.35 13.14 -63.21
C GLY A 606 -31.05 12.42 -62.82
N MET A 607 -31.05 11.69 -61.70
CA MET A 607 -29.95 10.83 -61.29
C MET A 607 -29.73 9.70 -62.29
N PHE A 608 -30.80 9.07 -62.79
CA PHE A 608 -30.72 8.05 -63.83
C PHE A 608 -30.13 8.61 -65.15
N GLY A 609 -30.47 9.85 -65.51
CA GLY A 609 -29.91 10.54 -66.67
C GLY A 609 -28.41 10.86 -66.58
N ASP A 610 -27.86 10.96 -65.37
CA ASP A 610 -26.43 11.19 -65.14
C ASP A 610 -25.61 9.87 -65.19
N VAL A 611 -26.26 8.71 -65.02
CA VAL A 611 -25.61 7.39 -65.03
C VAL A 611 -25.42 6.87 -66.47
N GLN A 612 -24.17 6.54 -66.84
CA GLN A 612 -23.77 6.15 -68.20
C GLN A 612 -24.20 4.72 -68.63
N SER A 613 -24.87 3.94 -67.76
CA SER A 613 -25.19 2.52 -67.96
C SER A 613 -26.61 2.20 -67.51
N SER A 614 -27.40 1.56 -68.37
CA SER A 614 -28.81 1.20 -68.11
C SER A 614 -29.04 -0.28 -67.80
N GLU A 615 -27.98 -1.06 -67.56
CA GLU A 615 -28.06 -2.50 -67.25
C GLU A 615 -27.29 -2.79 -65.96
N VAL A 616 -27.84 -3.67 -65.11
CA VAL A 616 -27.14 -4.23 -63.94
C VAL A 616 -26.17 -5.30 -64.46
N VAL A 617 -24.89 -4.95 -64.56
CA VAL A 617 -23.83 -5.83 -65.11
C VAL A 617 -22.90 -6.30 -64.00
N GLY A 618 -23.37 -7.21 -63.16
CA GLY A 618 -22.58 -7.77 -62.05
C GLY A 618 -23.42 -8.39 -60.94
N GLU A 619 -22.74 -8.73 -59.85
CA GLU A 619 -23.35 -8.82 -58.51
C GLU A 619 -23.42 -7.40 -57.94
N LEU A 620 -24.40 -7.10 -57.08
CA LEU A 620 -24.59 -5.74 -56.55
C LEU A 620 -23.53 -5.43 -55.47
N GLU A 621 -22.92 -4.26 -55.54
CA GLU A 621 -21.96 -3.76 -54.56
C GLU A 621 -22.63 -2.70 -53.65
N PRO A 622 -22.31 -2.62 -52.35
CA PRO A 622 -22.91 -1.62 -51.46
C PRO A 622 -22.69 -0.20 -52.00
N GLY A 623 -23.78 0.55 -52.12
CA GLY A 623 -23.83 1.88 -52.73
C GLY A 623 -24.51 1.90 -54.10
N ASP A 624 -24.70 0.75 -54.76
CA ASP A 624 -25.38 0.67 -56.06
C ASP A 624 -26.78 1.28 -56.01
N ALA A 625 -27.04 2.25 -56.91
CA ALA A 625 -28.33 2.91 -57.03
C ALA A 625 -29.27 2.12 -57.96
N LEU A 626 -30.43 1.75 -57.43
CA LEU A 626 -31.47 0.99 -58.11
C LEU A 626 -32.62 1.92 -58.49
N PHE A 627 -32.88 2.06 -59.79
CA PHE A 627 -33.94 2.92 -60.33
C PHE A 627 -35.17 2.12 -60.73
N PHE A 628 -36.35 2.62 -60.39
CA PHE A 628 -37.62 1.96 -60.65
C PHE A 628 -38.56 2.88 -61.42
N ASN A 629 -39.23 2.30 -62.40
CA ASN A 629 -40.24 2.92 -63.24
C ASN A 629 -41.48 2.01 -63.22
N ASN A 630 -42.52 2.50 -62.57
CA ASN A 630 -43.76 1.78 -62.31
C ASN A 630 -44.75 1.91 -63.48
N ASP A 631 -44.74 3.06 -64.15
CA ASP A 631 -45.72 3.40 -65.20
C ASP A 631 -45.23 3.11 -66.64
N ASN A 632 -43.97 2.66 -66.79
CA ASN A 632 -43.27 2.36 -68.05
C ASN A 632 -43.22 3.52 -69.05
N ASP A 633 -43.10 4.75 -68.56
CA ASP A 633 -42.84 5.94 -69.38
C ASP A 633 -41.32 6.21 -69.50
N PRO A 634 -40.83 7.31 -70.12
CA PRO A 634 -39.39 7.57 -70.22
C PRO A 634 -38.69 8.00 -68.90
N GLN A 635 -39.42 8.25 -67.82
CA GLN A 635 -38.92 8.81 -66.57
C GLN A 635 -38.77 7.72 -65.49
N MET A 636 -37.90 7.94 -64.49
CA MET A 636 -37.83 7.08 -63.31
C MET A 636 -38.69 7.65 -62.18
N ASP A 637 -39.57 6.82 -61.62
CA ASP A 637 -40.49 7.19 -60.53
C ASP A 637 -39.80 7.18 -59.16
N HIS A 638 -38.81 6.30 -58.97
CA HIS A 638 -38.22 6.02 -57.66
C HIS A 638 -36.75 5.57 -57.76
N VAL A 639 -35.99 5.77 -56.67
CA VAL A 639 -34.61 5.30 -56.52
C VAL A 639 -34.38 4.72 -55.12
N ALA A 640 -33.56 3.68 -55.00
CA ALA A 640 -33.14 3.09 -53.74
C ALA A 640 -31.65 2.72 -53.77
N MET A 641 -31.05 2.41 -52.62
CA MET A 641 -29.63 2.04 -52.50
C MET A 641 -29.48 0.58 -52.06
N TYR A 642 -28.70 -0.22 -52.78
CA TYR A 642 -28.26 -1.53 -52.28
C TYR A 642 -27.21 -1.33 -51.18
N VAL A 643 -27.33 -2.05 -50.05
CA VAL A 643 -26.45 -1.85 -48.89
C VAL A 643 -25.75 -3.13 -48.39
N GLY A 644 -25.96 -4.26 -49.06
CA GLY A 644 -25.34 -5.54 -48.72
C GLY A 644 -26.12 -6.40 -47.71
N GLU A 645 -25.85 -7.70 -47.72
CA GLU A 645 -26.57 -8.72 -46.95
C GLU A 645 -26.25 -8.68 -45.43
N SER A 646 -26.84 -7.73 -44.69
CA SER A 646 -26.75 -7.72 -43.22
C SER A 646 -28.06 -7.28 -42.55
N GLY A 647 -28.75 -8.21 -41.87
CA GLY A 647 -29.82 -7.88 -40.92
C GLY A 647 -31.25 -7.81 -41.47
N GLY A 648 -31.48 -8.08 -42.77
CA GLY A 648 -32.82 -8.21 -43.35
C GLY A 648 -33.30 -7.04 -44.22
N TYR A 649 -32.40 -6.11 -44.58
CA TYR A 649 -32.66 -5.02 -45.52
C TYR A 649 -31.54 -4.97 -46.56
N ASP A 650 -31.66 -5.75 -47.64
CA ASP A 650 -30.65 -5.80 -48.71
C ASP A 650 -30.59 -4.48 -49.52
N VAL A 651 -31.70 -3.74 -49.51
CA VAL A 651 -31.87 -2.42 -50.15
C VAL A 651 -32.49 -1.47 -49.12
N VAL A 652 -31.87 -0.31 -48.90
CA VAL A 652 -32.49 0.78 -48.13
C VAL A 652 -33.40 1.55 -49.07
N ASN A 653 -34.70 1.45 -48.77
CA ASN A 653 -35.72 2.26 -49.38
C ASN A 653 -36.08 3.41 -48.44
N ALA A 654 -36.09 4.64 -48.97
CA ALA A 654 -36.71 5.80 -48.34
C ALA A 654 -38.09 6.04 -48.98
#